data_AF-A0A1A9VKA3-F1
#
_entry.id   AF-A0A1A9VKA3-F1
#
_cell.length_a   1.000
_cell.length_b   1.000
_cell.length_c   1.000
_cell.angle_alpha   90.00
_cell.angle_beta   90.00
_cell.angle_gamma   90.00
#
_symmetry.space_group_name_H-M   'P 1'
#
loop_
_entity.id
_entity.type
_entity.pdbx_description
1 polymer ?
#
loop_
_entity_poly.entity_id
_entity_poly.type
_entity_poly.pdbx_seq_one_letter_code
_entity_poly.pdbx_strand_id
1 'polypeptide(L)'
;MIHGWLNLDKPIGISSAQAVTQVKKIFDTKKAGHLGTLDPLASGVLPIALGEATKTIPYLFCDSKAYNFTIKWGEQRTTDDLDGDIIRTSDIRPEYNQINCAIENFIGEIKQTPPQFSAIKIKGARAYKLARSGQKVNIKPRQVKIHELKLISVDTINNSADFSMMCGSGVYVRSIARDLGIALNCFGHITKLRRTMVGDFRENESVTIEQLAERNTITYSPITKGDTGVIEGTGSNAKSFIIPIESALRSMFKVEISPEDAGKIRKEWGGCALSLETGKIARQAHGSVVVNYGGTSVLVTVVHKKKEESVDFLPLNVQFIAKSYAMGKIPGGFFKREGKPSDRETLISRVIDRSVRPLFPEGFHDEISVVCNLLTYDTVNPPEVPALIGAVAALAVSGVPFHFTIAGVIVGCDENNNYILNPSVQEMKASSLDLFLSGDENSILMVESEVKELSEENVFNAIKFGHEHLKPVIKLIKEFADTVGNKPESFAPVDTSDITQELEKYGKDFEKAYSQTVKQERVQALEAVRENILNTLKETGKDEKLITYAVKNFERSLVREIIRKKGVRIDGRKHDEIRQIEVEVDILSRTHGSALFTRGNTQALVVTALGTTQDEQIVDDIEGDRREHFMLHYNFPPFAVGEASAIRAPGRREIGHGKLAWKAIHPVLPDKSEFPYTIRVVSEIMESDGSSSMATVCGTSLALMDTGVPIKAPVAGIAMGLIKDKDEYVILSDILGDEDYLGDMDFKVAGTSEGVTALQMDMKISGISFEIVEKSLEQAKAGRLHILEKMNAVISEHSDDVKDHAPRMLSFYIDKDKISAAIGAKGKNIRSVCERSNAKIEIGDDGKVSVFATSGTEAEIAKSMMIDSITELEQSSIVDVKVVKIEKSIVELEFLNGRKGKMHISEVANEHIDSIESILKQGDTFKALVIDFEKGGCPKLSRRRVDQETGEFFEGELYNEERKDGPNDRDNYYNNSFNRKPGGSYHKKPSRPRSGFSNRNRPKFGNNDSSSGFY
;
A
#
# COMPACT_ATOMS: atom_id res chain seq x y z
N MET A 1 48.17 -14.19 -19.57
CA MET A 1 47.65 -13.86 -20.92
C MET A 1 46.95 -12.51 -20.84
N ILE A 2 47.03 -11.69 -21.90
CA ILE A 2 46.40 -10.36 -21.93
C ILE A 2 44.96 -10.49 -22.41
N HIS A 3 44.03 -9.90 -21.67
CA HIS A 3 42.59 -9.90 -21.94
C HIS A 3 42.08 -8.46 -21.82
N GLY A 4 41.56 -7.89 -22.91
CA GLY A 4 41.09 -6.51 -22.93
C GLY A 4 41.01 -5.93 -24.34
N TRP A 5 40.62 -4.66 -24.41
CA TRP A 5 40.49 -3.89 -25.63
C TRP A 5 41.67 -2.95 -25.83
N LEU A 6 42.05 -2.72 -27.08
CA LEU A 6 43.07 -1.77 -27.48
C LEU A 6 42.47 -0.82 -28.50
N ASN A 7 42.53 0.48 -28.23
CA ASN A 7 42.11 1.50 -29.18
C ASN A 7 43.28 1.84 -30.11
N LEU A 8 43.38 1.20 -31.28
CA LEU A 8 44.52 1.40 -32.19
C LEU A 8 44.26 2.57 -33.15
N ASP A 9 45.22 3.48 -33.32
CA ASP A 9 45.26 4.38 -34.47
C ASP A 9 45.88 3.62 -35.67
N LYS A 10 45.03 3.13 -36.58
CA LYS A 10 45.49 2.36 -37.74
C LYS A 10 46.15 3.31 -38.75
N PRO A 11 47.39 3.06 -39.20
CA PRO A 11 48.00 3.83 -40.27
C PRO A 11 47.37 3.52 -41.64
N ILE A 12 47.60 4.41 -42.61
CA ILE A 12 47.21 4.23 -44.02
C ILE A 12 48.06 3.09 -44.63
N GLY A 13 47.48 2.34 -45.57
CA GLY A 13 48.20 1.35 -46.38
C GLY A 13 48.10 -0.11 -45.87
N ILE A 14 47.62 -0.33 -44.64
CA ILE A 14 47.40 -1.67 -44.10
C ILE A 14 45.91 -1.99 -43.92
N SER A 15 45.50 -3.23 -44.13
CA SER A 15 44.14 -3.68 -43.82
C SER A 15 43.92 -3.86 -42.31
N SER A 16 42.65 -3.85 -41.87
CA SER A 16 42.29 -4.15 -40.46
C SER A 16 42.83 -5.50 -39.99
N ALA A 17 42.87 -6.51 -40.88
CA ALA A 17 43.41 -7.84 -40.57
C ALA A 17 44.94 -7.83 -40.39
N GLN A 18 45.67 -7.04 -41.19
CA GLN A 18 47.11 -6.86 -41.03
C GLN A 18 47.42 -6.12 -39.73
N ALA A 19 46.64 -5.09 -39.37
CA ALA A 19 46.78 -4.39 -38.09
C ALA A 19 46.58 -5.34 -36.89
N VAL A 20 45.53 -6.16 -36.90
CA VAL A 20 45.32 -7.21 -35.88
C VAL A 20 46.49 -8.18 -35.80
N THR A 21 47.08 -8.56 -36.94
CA THR A 21 48.23 -9.47 -36.99
C THR A 21 49.47 -8.85 -36.35
N GLN A 22 49.72 -7.55 -36.58
CA GLN A 22 50.84 -6.84 -35.97
C GLN A 22 50.66 -6.68 -34.45
N VAL A 23 49.46 -6.27 -34.00
CA VAL A 23 49.14 -6.18 -32.56
C VAL A 23 49.24 -7.54 -31.87
N LYS A 24 48.79 -8.62 -32.54
CA LYS A 24 48.89 -9.99 -32.03
C LYS A 24 50.35 -10.40 -31.76
N LYS A 25 51.28 -10.00 -32.62
CA LYS A 25 52.72 -10.22 -32.46
C LYS A 25 53.30 -9.41 -31.30
N ILE A 26 52.91 -8.14 -31.18
CA ILE A 26 53.40 -7.24 -30.10
C ILE A 26 53.00 -7.78 -28.72
N PHE A 27 51.74 -8.19 -28.54
CA PHE A 27 51.24 -8.64 -27.23
C PHE A 27 51.36 -10.16 -26.98
N ASP A 28 51.99 -10.91 -27.87
CA ASP A 28 52.14 -12.38 -27.83
C ASP A 28 50.84 -13.11 -27.43
N THR A 29 49.73 -12.79 -28.12
CA THR A 29 48.40 -13.38 -27.82
C THR A 29 47.96 -14.37 -28.88
N LYS A 30 47.30 -15.46 -28.47
CA LYS A 30 46.78 -16.48 -29.42
C LYS A 30 45.49 -16.03 -30.12
N LYS A 31 44.69 -15.15 -29.50
CA LYS A 31 43.39 -14.69 -30.02
C LYS A 31 43.32 -13.16 -30.06
N ALA A 32 42.97 -12.62 -31.22
CA ALA A 32 42.70 -11.20 -31.41
C ALA A 32 41.64 -11.00 -32.50
N GLY A 33 40.82 -9.95 -32.38
CA GLY A 33 39.78 -9.56 -33.34
C GLY A 33 39.57 -8.05 -33.30
N HIS A 34 38.77 -7.49 -34.21
CA HIS A 34 38.55 -6.04 -34.29
C HIS A 34 37.07 -5.68 -34.38
N LEU A 35 36.72 -4.48 -33.93
CA LEU A 35 35.36 -3.93 -33.99
C LEU A 35 35.22 -2.94 -35.15
N GLY A 36 34.45 -3.34 -36.16
CA GLY A 36 34.29 -2.59 -37.40
C GLY A 36 35.50 -2.67 -38.33
N THR A 37 35.27 -2.72 -39.64
CA THR A 37 36.34 -2.77 -40.65
C THR A 37 36.68 -1.37 -41.13
N LEU A 38 37.98 -1.06 -41.21
CA LEU A 38 38.53 0.08 -41.94
C LEU A 38 39.21 -0.38 -43.23
N ASP A 39 38.93 0.37 -44.31
CA ASP A 39 39.59 0.19 -45.60
C ASP A 39 41.09 0.56 -45.49
N PRO A 40 41.97 -0.01 -46.35
CA PRO A 40 43.40 0.28 -46.31
C PRO A 40 43.74 1.77 -46.47
N LEU A 41 42.98 2.51 -47.29
CA LEU A 41 43.14 3.95 -47.49
C LEU A 41 42.74 4.79 -46.27
N ALA A 42 42.00 4.21 -45.32
CA ALA A 42 41.51 4.90 -44.15
C ALA A 42 42.49 4.75 -42.97
N SER A 43 42.73 5.86 -42.26
CA SER A 43 43.44 5.86 -40.98
C SER A 43 42.49 6.05 -39.79
N GLY A 44 43.01 5.97 -38.57
CA GLY A 44 42.27 6.32 -37.36
C GLY A 44 41.81 5.13 -36.54
N VAL A 45 40.86 5.39 -35.66
CA VAL A 45 40.39 4.50 -34.58
C VAL A 45 40.00 3.12 -35.10
N LEU A 46 40.68 2.07 -34.65
CA LEU A 46 40.37 0.65 -34.85
C LEU A 46 40.44 -0.08 -33.50
N PRO A 47 39.30 -0.34 -32.85
CA PRO A 47 39.29 -1.09 -31.61
C PRO A 47 39.65 -2.57 -31.87
N ILE A 48 40.65 -3.09 -31.15
CA ILE A 48 41.15 -4.45 -31.25
C ILE A 48 40.94 -5.15 -29.91
N ALA A 49 40.18 -6.25 -29.92
CA ALA A 49 39.96 -7.10 -28.77
C ALA A 49 41.04 -8.18 -28.69
N LEU A 50 41.66 -8.36 -27.52
CA LEU A 50 42.71 -9.36 -27.26
C LEU A 50 42.21 -10.42 -26.27
N GLY A 51 42.51 -11.70 -26.53
CA GLY A 51 42.17 -12.82 -25.65
C GLY A 51 40.67 -13.00 -25.47
N GLU A 52 40.19 -13.08 -24.23
CA GLU A 52 38.77 -13.27 -23.90
C GLU A 52 37.87 -12.10 -24.36
N ALA A 53 38.43 -10.89 -24.53
CA ALA A 53 37.70 -9.75 -25.07
C ALA A 53 37.15 -10.02 -26.48
N THR A 54 37.74 -10.95 -27.23
CA THR A 54 37.22 -11.34 -28.56
C THR A 54 35.80 -11.87 -28.51
N LYS A 55 35.38 -12.47 -27.39
CA LYS A 55 33.99 -12.89 -27.16
C LYS A 55 33.03 -11.72 -27.02
N THR A 56 33.52 -10.52 -26.68
CA THR A 56 32.70 -9.30 -26.48
C THR A 56 32.44 -8.53 -27.78
N ILE A 57 33.14 -8.85 -28.88
CA ILE A 57 32.98 -8.18 -30.19
C ILE A 57 31.53 -8.19 -30.70
N PRO A 58 30.76 -9.31 -30.64
CA PRO A 58 29.36 -9.32 -31.09
C PRO A 58 28.43 -8.44 -30.24
N TYR A 59 28.83 -8.18 -29.00
CA TYR A 59 28.01 -7.51 -28.00
C TYR A 59 28.22 -5.99 -28.00
N LEU A 60 29.40 -5.52 -28.40
CA LEU A 60 29.70 -4.09 -28.62
C LEU A 60 29.15 -3.61 -29.99
N PHE A 61 27.86 -3.84 -30.25
CA PHE A 61 27.21 -3.42 -31.49
C PHE A 61 27.13 -1.88 -31.53
N CYS A 62 28.14 -1.23 -32.12
CA CYS A 62 28.18 0.23 -32.25
C CYS A 62 27.47 0.68 -33.51
N ASP A 63 26.32 1.34 -33.35
CA ASP A 63 25.64 1.99 -34.48
C ASP A 63 26.37 3.28 -34.89
N SER A 64 26.93 4.04 -33.95
CA SER A 64 27.56 5.33 -34.25
C SER A 64 29.06 5.26 -34.59
N LYS A 65 29.45 5.91 -35.70
CA LYS A 65 30.84 6.11 -36.14
C LYS A 65 31.03 7.56 -36.58
N ALA A 66 32.23 8.12 -36.37
CA ALA A 66 32.57 9.45 -36.85
C ALA A 66 33.79 9.43 -37.77
N TYR A 67 33.76 10.26 -38.82
CA TYR A 67 34.77 10.33 -39.86
C TYR A 67 35.07 11.78 -40.24
N ASN A 68 36.35 12.06 -40.46
CA ASN A 68 36.82 13.23 -41.18
C ASN A 68 37.36 12.79 -42.54
N PHE A 69 36.97 13.47 -43.62
CA PHE A 69 37.36 13.07 -44.96
C PHE A 69 37.38 14.23 -45.94
N THR A 70 38.17 14.07 -47.02
CA THR A 70 38.29 15.05 -48.10
C THR A 70 37.72 14.47 -49.38
N ILE A 71 36.80 15.20 -50.01
CA ILE A 71 36.32 14.90 -51.36
C ILE A 71 37.09 15.76 -52.36
N LYS A 72 37.59 15.16 -53.43
CA LYS A 72 38.09 15.88 -54.61
C LYS A 72 37.03 15.86 -55.71
N TRP A 73 36.73 17.03 -56.26
CA TRP A 73 35.70 17.25 -57.28
C TRP A 73 36.27 17.14 -58.70
N GLY A 74 35.39 16.86 -59.66
CA GLY A 74 35.73 16.86 -61.09
C GLY A 74 36.08 15.49 -61.66
N GLU A 75 36.16 14.44 -60.85
CA GLU A 75 36.51 13.08 -61.27
C GLU A 75 35.66 12.03 -60.56
N GLN A 76 35.10 11.10 -61.32
CA GLN A 76 34.51 9.86 -60.81
C GLN A 76 35.49 8.70 -61.05
N ARG A 77 35.75 7.87 -60.03
CA ARG A 77 36.72 6.77 -60.09
C ARG A 77 36.08 5.40 -59.83
N THR A 78 36.71 4.32 -60.29
CA THR A 78 36.18 2.94 -60.19
C THR A 78 36.03 2.42 -58.76
N THR A 79 36.85 2.90 -57.84
CA THR A 79 36.83 2.54 -56.40
C THR A 79 36.24 3.62 -55.52
N ASP A 80 35.77 4.73 -56.10
CA ASP A 80 35.31 5.94 -55.39
C ASP A 80 36.41 6.57 -54.47
N ASP A 81 37.68 6.28 -54.74
CA ASP A 81 38.88 6.82 -54.07
C ASP A 81 40.06 6.95 -55.05
N LEU A 82 41.22 7.43 -54.57
CA LEU A 82 42.42 7.65 -55.37
C LEU A 82 43.03 6.39 -56.02
N ASP A 83 42.76 5.19 -55.49
CA ASP A 83 43.34 3.95 -56.01
C ASP A 83 42.65 3.47 -57.30
N GLY A 84 41.51 4.07 -57.67
CA GLY A 84 40.72 3.68 -58.83
C GLY A 84 41.01 4.49 -60.08
N ASP A 85 40.86 3.85 -61.24
CA ASP A 85 40.92 4.51 -62.55
C ASP A 85 39.79 5.53 -62.73
N ILE A 86 40.07 6.61 -63.46
CA ILE A 86 39.08 7.64 -63.79
C ILE A 86 38.07 7.06 -64.79
N ILE A 87 36.78 7.16 -64.45
CA ILE A 87 35.66 6.75 -65.31
C ILE A 87 35.09 7.97 -66.06
N ARG A 88 34.89 9.08 -65.35
CA ARG A 88 34.29 10.31 -65.88
C ARG A 88 34.95 11.53 -65.28
N THR A 89 34.97 12.61 -66.03
CA THR A 89 35.44 13.92 -65.58
C THR A 89 34.35 14.97 -65.77
N SER A 90 34.44 16.07 -65.01
CA SER A 90 33.60 17.26 -65.15
C SER A 90 34.45 18.50 -64.91
N ASP A 91 34.13 19.59 -65.57
CA ASP A 91 34.75 20.91 -65.34
C ASP A 91 34.01 21.73 -64.26
N ILE A 92 32.85 21.26 -63.81
CA ILE A 92 32.05 21.93 -62.77
C ILE A 92 32.76 21.82 -61.41
N ARG A 93 32.84 22.93 -60.67
CA ARG A 93 33.39 23.00 -59.32
C ARG A 93 32.35 23.61 -58.37
N PRO A 94 31.85 22.85 -57.39
CA PRO A 94 30.78 23.34 -56.53
C PRO A 94 31.31 24.37 -55.53
N GLU A 95 30.57 25.46 -55.36
CA GLU A 95 30.87 26.49 -54.36
C GLU A 95 30.35 26.09 -52.97
N TYR A 96 30.88 26.73 -51.92
CA TYR A 96 30.54 26.46 -50.52
C TYR A 96 29.02 26.33 -50.25
N ASN A 97 28.22 27.28 -50.76
CA ASN A 97 26.77 27.28 -50.56
C ASN A 97 26.07 26.11 -51.28
N GLN A 98 26.54 25.74 -52.48
CA GLN A 98 25.99 24.62 -53.24
C GLN A 98 26.24 23.30 -52.51
N ILE A 99 27.45 23.13 -51.98
CA ILE A 99 27.83 21.95 -51.20
C ILE A 99 26.95 21.85 -49.94
N ASN A 100 26.80 22.94 -49.18
CA ASN A 100 25.98 22.93 -47.96
C ASN A 100 24.51 22.61 -48.22
N CYS A 101 23.89 23.20 -49.25
CA CYS A 101 22.52 22.84 -49.62
C CYS A 101 22.41 21.36 -50.04
N ALA A 102 23.41 20.82 -50.74
CA ALA A 102 23.39 19.44 -51.16
C ALA A 102 23.50 18.47 -49.97
N ILE A 103 24.29 18.80 -48.94
CA ILE A 103 24.48 17.99 -47.72
C ILE A 103 23.16 17.69 -47.01
N GLU A 104 22.21 18.64 -46.96
CA GLU A 104 20.94 18.47 -46.25
C GLU A 104 20.16 17.23 -46.73
N ASN A 105 20.28 16.89 -48.03
CA ASN A 105 19.62 15.72 -48.62
C ASN A 105 20.26 14.37 -48.22
N PHE A 106 21.41 14.41 -47.56
CA PHE A 106 22.15 13.23 -47.13
C PHE A 106 22.05 12.99 -45.62
N ILE A 107 21.44 13.89 -44.85
CA ILE A 107 21.22 13.73 -43.40
C ILE A 107 19.89 13.00 -43.16
N GLY A 108 19.87 12.06 -42.21
CA GLY A 108 18.73 11.20 -41.92
C GLY A 108 18.86 9.81 -42.57
N GLU A 109 17.73 9.20 -42.89
CA GLU A 109 17.69 7.88 -43.53
C GLU A 109 17.78 7.99 -45.05
N ILE A 110 18.84 7.44 -45.64
CA ILE A 110 19.09 7.47 -47.07
C ILE A 110 19.26 6.07 -47.65
N LYS A 111 18.95 5.92 -48.94
CA LYS A 111 19.28 4.71 -49.71
C LYS A 111 20.65 4.89 -50.34
N GLN A 112 21.65 4.18 -49.82
CA GLN A 112 23.00 4.21 -50.36
C GLN A 112 23.32 2.92 -51.12
N THR A 113 23.97 3.04 -52.27
CA THR A 113 24.55 1.89 -52.98
C THR A 113 26.02 1.73 -52.60
N PRO A 114 26.41 0.63 -51.92
CA PRO A 114 27.80 0.40 -51.55
C PRO A 114 28.76 0.37 -52.76
N PRO A 115 30.06 0.66 -52.57
CA PRO A 115 31.05 0.60 -53.63
C PRO A 115 31.20 -0.82 -54.20
N GLN A 116 31.58 -0.91 -55.48
CA GLN A 116 31.86 -2.21 -56.14
C GLN A 116 33.00 -2.97 -55.44
N PHE A 117 33.99 -2.25 -54.93
CA PHE A 117 35.12 -2.78 -54.17
C PHE A 117 34.85 -2.76 -52.66
N SER A 118 33.73 -3.35 -52.23
CA SER A 118 33.35 -3.48 -50.82
C SER A 118 33.54 -4.90 -50.28
N ALA A 119 33.53 -5.04 -48.96
CA ALA A 119 33.59 -6.33 -48.29
C ALA A 119 32.25 -7.09 -48.27
N ILE A 120 31.21 -6.65 -48.97
CA ILE A 120 29.90 -7.31 -48.97
C ILE A 120 30.00 -8.71 -49.59
N LYS A 121 29.35 -9.73 -49.00
CA LYS A 121 29.27 -11.06 -49.61
C LYS A 121 28.09 -11.12 -50.58
N ILE A 122 28.33 -11.58 -51.80
CA ILE A 122 27.34 -11.78 -52.86
C ILE A 122 27.49 -13.24 -53.32
N LYS A 123 26.43 -14.04 -53.13
CA LYS A 123 26.44 -15.50 -53.38
C LYS A 123 27.63 -16.24 -52.73
N GLY A 124 28.02 -15.84 -51.51
CA GLY A 124 29.11 -16.46 -50.75
C GLY A 124 30.51 -15.86 -50.97
N ALA A 125 30.76 -15.12 -52.06
CA ALA A 125 32.04 -14.47 -52.35
C ALA A 125 32.03 -12.96 -52.02
N ARG A 126 33.16 -12.37 -51.61
CA ARG A 126 33.26 -10.93 -51.30
C ARG A 126 33.26 -10.09 -52.59
N ALA A 127 32.52 -8.98 -52.62
CA ALA A 127 32.29 -8.15 -53.81
C ALA A 127 33.60 -7.64 -54.44
N TYR A 128 34.58 -7.21 -53.64
CA TYR A 128 35.89 -6.81 -54.18
C TYR A 128 36.63 -7.94 -54.92
N LYS A 129 36.45 -9.22 -54.53
CA LYS A 129 37.09 -10.35 -55.24
C LYS A 129 36.46 -10.56 -56.62
N LEU A 130 35.14 -10.40 -56.72
CA LEU A 130 34.39 -10.53 -57.96
C LEU A 130 34.63 -9.34 -58.91
N ALA A 131 34.75 -8.13 -58.36
CA ALA A 131 35.08 -6.93 -59.12
C ALA A 131 36.50 -7.01 -59.72
N ARG A 132 37.48 -7.49 -58.93
CA ARG A 132 38.87 -7.69 -59.41
C ARG A 132 39.01 -8.80 -60.46
N SER A 133 38.07 -9.74 -60.54
CA SER A 133 38.01 -10.74 -61.61
C SER A 133 37.27 -10.25 -62.88
N GLY A 134 36.96 -8.95 -62.98
CA GLY A 134 36.31 -8.34 -64.15
C GLY A 134 34.81 -8.59 -64.28
N GLN A 135 34.15 -9.21 -63.29
CA GLN A 135 32.70 -9.41 -63.32
C GLN A 135 31.95 -8.16 -62.85
N LYS A 136 30.98 -7.68 -63.64
CA LYS A 136 30.05 -6.63 -63.22
C LYS A 136 29.10 -7.18 -62.15
N VAL A 137 29.23 -6.68 -60.92
CA VAL A 137 28.41 -7.10 -59.79
C VAL A 137 27.28 -6.10 -59.56
N ASN A 138 26.02 -6.56 -59.65
CA ASN A 138 24.86 -5.72 -59.34
C ASN A 138 24.64 -5.64 -57.82
N ILE A 139 25.02 -4.51 -57.21
CA ILE A 139 24.86 -4.25 -55.78
C ILE A 139 23.56 -3.50 -55.55
N LYS A 140 22.63 -4.10 -54.77
CA LYS A 140 21.36 -3.44 -54.42
C LYS A 140 21.60 -2.31 -53.40
N PRO A 141 20.89 -1.16 -53.53
CA PRO A 141 20.88 -0.10 -52.52
C PRO A 141 20.43 -0.63 -51.16
N ARG A 142 20.94 -0.04 -50.07
CA ARG A 142 20.59 -0.36 -48.68
C ARG A 142 20.24 0.91 -47.93
N GLN A 143 19.35 0.78 -46.96
CA GLN A 143 19.01 1.88 -46.05
C GLN A 143 20.15 2.05 -45.05
N VAL A 144 20.61 3.28 -44.92
CA VAL A 144 21.65 3.70 -43.98
C VAL A 144 21.26 5.03 -43.36
N LYS A 145 21.80 5.33 -42.18
CA LYS A 145 21.49 6.56 -41.45
C LYS A 145 22.73 7.44 -41.32
N ILE A 146 22.61 8.72 -41.65
CA ILE A 146 23.62 9.74 -41.37
C ILE A 146 23.02 10.66 -40.31
N HIS A 147 23.66 10.73 -39.16
CA HIS A 147 23.19 11.58 -38.06
C HIS A 147 23.57 13.03 -38.29
N GLU A 148 24.76 13.25 -38.84
CA GLU A 148 25.33 14.57 -39.07
C GLU A 148 26.33 14.51 -40.21
N LEU A 149 26.30 15.50 -41.09
CA LEU A 149 27.31 15.72 -42.13
C LEU A 149 27.56 17.23 -42.20
N LYS A 150 28.81 17.65 -42.06
CA LYS A 150 29.23 19.04 -41.99
C LYS A 150 30.37 19.30 -42.96
N LEU A 151 30.26 20.39 -43.72
CA LEU A 151 31.36 20.96 -44.48
C LEU A 151 32.29 21.73 -43.53
N ILE A 152 33.57 21.40 -43.54
CA ILE A 152 34.60 22.04 -42.71
C ILE A 152 35.28 23.16 -43.48
N SER A 153 35.72 22.88 -44.70
CA SER A 153 36.47 23.82 -45.53
C SER A 153 36.30 23.47 -47.01
N VAL A 154 36.51 24.46 -47.88
CA VAL A 154 36.57 24.29 -49.34
C VAL A 154 37.89 24.86 -49.83
N ASP A 155 38.64 24.04 -50.55
CA ASP A 155 39.88 24.40 -51.22
C ASP A 155 39.60 24.53 -52.73
N THR A 156 39.44 25.78 -53.17
CA THR A 156 39.16 26.12 -54.56
C THR A 156 40.36 25.94 -55.48
N ILE A 157 41.59 25.93 -54.94
CA ILE A 157 42.82 25.74 -55.72
C ILE A 157 42.97 24.26 -56.08
N ASN A 158 42.78 23.38 -55.10
CA ASN A 158 42.93 21.93 -55.28
C ASN A 158 41.63 21.22 -55.70
N ASN A 159 40.54 21.98 -55.85
CA ASN A 159 39.21 21.47 -56.19
C ASN A 159 38.74 20.40 -55.21
N SER A 160 38.88 20.66 -53.91
CA SER A 160 38.53 19.71 -52.84
C SER A 160 37.78 20.37 -51.70
N ALA A 161 37.11 19.57 -50.88
CA ALA A 161 36.42 20.02 -49.68
C ALA A 161 36.56 19.00 -48.54
N ASP A 162 36.72 19.49 -47.31
CA ASP A 162 36.85 18.68 -46.11
C ASP A 162 35.51 18.58 -45.38
N PHE A 163 35.21 17.40 -44.85
CA PHE A 163 33.94 17.08 -44.21
C PHE A 163 34.15 16.35 -42.88
N SER A 164 33.24 16.59 -41.95
CA SER A 164 33.03 15.77 -40.74
C SER A 164 31.67 15.09 -40.83
N MET A 165 31.61 13.80 -40.51
CA MET A 165 30.36 13.04 -40.56
C MET A 165 30.24 12.10 -39.36
N MET A 166 29.04 12.07 -38.77
CA MET A 166 28.62 11.05 -37.82
C MET A 166 27.52 10.20 -38.45
N CYS A 167 27.71 8.87 -38.46
CA CYS A 167 26.85 7.96 -39.21
C CYS A 167 26.64 6.60 -38.52
N GLY A 168 25.55 5.96 -38.92
CA GLY A 168 25.14 4.62 -38.53
C GLY A 168 26.03 3.52 -39.11
N SER A 169 25.85 2.28 -38.65
CA SER A 169 26.56 1.14 -39.20
C SER A 169 26.11 0.83 -40.64
N GLY A 170 27.08 0.55 -41.53
CA GLY A 170 26.82 0.20 -42.93
C GLY A 170 26.97 1.35 -43.93
N VAL A 171 27.18 2.58 -43.47
CA VAL A 171 27.52 3.73 -44.34
C VAL A 171 28.92 3.57 -44.93
N TYR A 172 29.02 3.78 -46.24
CA TYR A 172 30.28 3.86 -46.98
C TYR A 172 30.58 5.32 -47.34
N VAL A 173 31.61 5.90 -46.70
CA VAL A 173 32.02 7.30 -46.93
C VAL A 173 32.40 7.56 -48.39
N ARG A 174 33.05 6.59 -49.04
CA ARG A 174 33.38 6.66 -50.48
C ARG A 174 32.14 6.83 -51.36
N SER A 175 31.04 6.15 -51.03
CA SER A 175 29.78 6.33 -51.76
C SER A 175 29.14 7.69 -51.51
N ILE A 176 29.32 8.29 -50.31
CA ILE A 176 28.89 9.68 -50.07
C ILE A 176 29.63 10.65 -50.99
N ALA A 177 30.95 10.49 -51.17
CA ALA A 177 31.70 11.35 -52.09
C ALA A 177 31.19 11.26 -53.53
N ARG A 178 30.94 10.04 -54.00
CA ARG A 178 30.37 9.79 -55.32
C ARG A 178 28.98 10.39 -55.45
N ASP A 179 28.08 10.08 -54.51
CA ASP A 179 26.66 10.43 -54.59
C ASP A 179 26.46 11.95 -54.42
N LEU A 180 27.23 12.60 -53.55
CA LEU A 180 27.25 14.06 -53.40
C LEU A 180 27.80 14.74 -54.67
N GLY A 181 28.86 14.18 -55.27
CA GLY A 181 29.40 14.65 -56.55
C GLY A 181 28.40 14.51 -57.71
N ILE A 182 27.59 13.44 -57.71
CA ILE A 182 26.50 13.26 -58.69
C ILE A 182 25.39 14.28 -58.46
N ALA A 183 24.96 14.50 -57.20
CA ALA A 183 23.93 15.48 -56.86
C ALA A 183 24.33 16.91 -57.24
N LEU A 184 25.62 17.23 -57.12
CA LEU A 184 26.22 18.51 -57.52
C LEU A 184 26.63 18.56 -59.00
N ASN A 185 26.40 17.51 -59.77
CA ASN A 185 26.76 17.37 -61.19
C ASN A 185 28.27 17.63 -61.50
N CYS A 186 29.14 17.43 -60.52
CA CYS A 186 30.59 17.69 -60.64
C CYS A 186 31.45 16.43 -60.50
N PHE A 187 30.85 15.30 -60.06
CA PHE A 187 31.54 14.08 -59.65
C PHE A 187 32.53 14.27 -58.49
N GLY A 188 32.72 13.22 -57.70
CA GLY A 188 33.63 13.28 -56.55
C GLY A 188 34.13 11.92 -56.12
N HIS A 189 35.31 11.90 -55.51
CA HIS A 189 35.91 10.73 -54.88
C HIS A 189 36.70 11.13 -53.62
N ILE A 190 36.95 10.16 -52.75
CA ILE A 190 37.69 10.39 -51.50
C ILE A 190 39.20 10.46 -51.76
N THR A 191 39.87 11.46 -51.20
CA THR A 191 41.33 11.59 -51.22
C THR A 191 41.97 11.40 -49.84
N LYS A 192 41.25 11.73 -48.76
CA LYS A 192 41.65 11.49 -47.37
C LYS A 192 40.48 10.93 -46.60
N LEU A 193 40.73 9.93 -45.76
CA LEU A 193 39.71 9.33 -44.90
C LEU A 193 40.31 8.95 -43.55
N ARG A 194 39.75 9.50 -42.49
CA ARG A 194 40.15 9.19 -41.11
C ARG A 194 38.92 8.94 -40.25
N ARG A 195 38.90 7.81 -39.56
CA ARG A 195 37.85 7.50 -38.58
C ARG A 195 38.26 8.02 -37.22
N THR A 196 37.47 8.94 -36.68
CA THR A 196 37.76 9.61 -35.41
C THR A 196 37.06 8.93 -34.23
N MET A 197 36.04 8.10 -34.50
CA MET A 197 35.27 7.42 -33.45
C MET A 197 34.61 6.10 -33.93
N VAL A 198 34.53 5.12 -33.03
CA VAL A 198 33.66 3.92 -33.14
C VAL A 198 33.02 3.64 -31.78
N GLY A 199 31.71 3.86 -31.65
CA GLY A 199 31.06 3.81 -30.34
C GLY A 199 31.76 4.72 -29.33
N ASP A 200 32.17 4.17 -28.19
CA ASP A 200 32.89 4.92 -27.15
C ASP A 200 34.40 5.06 -27.41
N PHE A 201 34.96 4.38 -28.42
CA PHE A 201 36.38 4.51 -28.75
C PHE A 201 36.64 5.78 -29.56
N ARG A 202 37.48 6.68 -29.05
CA ARG A 202 37.78 7.99 -29.64
C ARG A 202 39.25 8.13 -30.03
N GLU A 203 39.53 9.00 -31.00
CA GLU A 203 40.89 9.21 -31.54
C GLU A 203 41.89 9.71 -30.50
N ASN A 204 41.48 10.60 -29.59
CA ASN A 204 42.33 11.14 -28.52
C ASN A 204 42.83 10.09 -27.52
N GLU A 205 42.19 8.91 -27.50
CA GLU A 205 42.54 7.77 -26.63
C GLU A 205 43.21 6.64 -27.43
N SER A 206 43.51 6.87 -28.71
CA SER A 206 44.11 5.86 -29.58
C SER A 206 45.63 5.86 -29.54
N VAL A 207 46.24 4.70 -29.80
CA VAL A 207 47.69 4.50 -29.76
C VAL A 207 48.18 3.96 -31.11
N THR A 208 49.34 4.42 -31.58
CA THR A 208 49.92 3.97 -32.86
C THR A 208 50.68 2.65 -32.70
N ILE A 209 50.95 1.97 -33.82
CA ILE A 209 51.69 0.69 -33.81
C ILE A 209 53.15 0.91 -33.39
N GLU A 210 53.73 2.05 -33.75
CA GLU A 210 55.10 2.45 -33.41
C GLU A 210 55.22 2.67 -31.90
N GLN A 211 54.28 3.40 -31.29
CA GLN A 211 54.23 3.64 -29.84
C GLN A 211 54.09 2.32 -29.06
N LEU A 212 53.35 1.36 -29.59
CA LEU A 212 53.21 0.03 -29.00
C LEU A 212 54.48 -0.81 -29.12
N ALA A 213 55.24 -0.66 -30.21
CA ALA A 213 56.49 -1.37 -30.43
C ALA A 213 57.65 -0.83 -29.57
N GLU A 214 57.78 0.50 -29.46
CA GLU A 214 58.83 1.18 -28.67
C GLU A 214 58.74 0.89 -27.16
N ARG A 215 57.53 0.75 -26.61
CA ARG A 215 57.29 0.45 -25.20
C ARG A 215 57.40 -1.03 -24.84
N ASN A 216 57.73 -1.88 -25.83
CA ASN A 216 57.89 -3.33 -25.64
C ASN A 216 59.36 -3.79 -25.75
N THR A 217 60.30 -2.88 -26.05
CA THR A 217 61.74 -3.16 -26.04
C THR A 217 62.32 -3.06 -24.62
N ILE A 218 62.85 -4.17 -24.10
CA ILE A 218 63.68 -4.19 -22.88
C ILE A 218 65.12 -3.88 -23.29
N THR A 219 65.64 -2.70 -22.93
CA THR A 219 67.07 -2.37 -23.05
C THR A 219 67.82 -2.92 -21.84
N TYR A 220 68.70 -3.90 -22.04
CA TYR A 220 69.69 -4.32 -21.04
C TYR A 220 70.98 -3.51 -21.23
N SER A 221 71.48 -2.86 -20.18
CA SER A 221 72.88 -2.40 -20.10
C SER A 221 73.72 -3.40 -19.29
N PRO A 222 75.02 -3.56 -19.58
CA PRO A 222 75.87 -4.53 -18.89
C PRO A 222 76.29 -4.01 -17.50
N ILE A 223 76.15 -4.85 -16.47
CA ILE A 223 76.51 -4.57 -15.07
C ILE A 223 78.00 -4.86 -14.84
N THR A 224 78.75 -3.87 -14.34
CA THR A 224 80.03 -4.09 -13.64
C THR A 224 79.77 -4.53 -12.19
N LYS A 225 80.52 -5.53 -11.72
CA LYS A 225 80.40 -6.12 -10.38
C LYS A 225 80.57 -5.08 -9.27
N GLY A 226 79.56 -4.99 -8.41
CA GLY A 226 79.66 -4.43 -7.06
C GLY A 226 78.90 -3.13 -6.88
N ASP A 227 77.57 -3.22 -6.77
CA ASP A 227 76.76 -2.30 -5.95
C ASP A 227 75.34 -2.85 -5.80
N THR A 228 74.88 -3.01 -4.56
CA THR A 228 73.50 -3.40 -4.22
C THR A 228 72.58 -2.19 -4.17
N GLY A 229 72.55 -1.43 -5.27
CA GLY A 229 71.56 -0.37 -5.48
C GLY A 229 70.36 -0.92 -6.24
N VAL A 230 69.17 -0.84 -5.64
CA VAL A 230 67.90 -1.08 -6.34
C VAL A 230 67.75 0.04 -7.39
N ILE A 231 67.88 -0.32 -8.67
CA ILE A 231 67.59 0.57 -9.80
C ILE A 231 66.08 0.54 -10.03
N GLU A 232 65.39 1.66 -9.79
CA GLU A 232 64.02 1.87 -10.26
C GLU A 232 64.03 1.97 -11.79
N GLY A 233 63.58 0.91 -12.46
CA GLY A 233 63.32 0.94 -13.89
C GLY A 233 61.98 1.62 -14.19
N THR A 234 61.99 2.89 -14.59
CA THR A 234 60.83 3.57 -15.18
C THR A 234 60.65 3.14 -16.64
N GLY A 235 60.18 1.92 -16.87
CA GLY A 235 59.77 1.43 -18.20
C GLY A 235 58.26 1.27 -18.27
N SER A 236 57.56 2.16 -18.98
CA SER A 236 56.10 2.02 -19.18
C SER A 236 55.82 0.81 -20.07
N ASN A 237 55.17 -0.21 -19.52
CA ASN A 237 54.82 -1.45 -20.22
C ASN A 237 53.68 -1.19 -21.23
N ALA A 238 53.78 -1.70 -22.47
CA ALA A 238 52.72 -1.63 -23.49
C ALA A 238 51.34 -2.13 -22.99
N LYS A 239 51.30 -2.94 -21.92
CA LYS A 239 50.08 -3.33 -21.20
C LYS A 239 49.25 -2.16 -20.66
N SER A 240 49.82 -0.97 -20.46
CA SER A 240 49.10 0.20 -19.95
C SER A 240 48.02 0.72 -20.91
N PHE A 241 48.10 0.37 -22.20
CA PHE A 241 47.10 0.76 -23.21
C PHE A 241 45.93 -0.21 -23.34
N ILE A 242 45.94 -1.31 -22.55
CA ILE A 242 44.85 -2.27 -22.57
C ILE A 242 43.72 -1.76 -21.69
N ILE A 243 42.61 -1.46 -22.34
CA ILE A 243 41.33 -1.13 -21.71
C ILE A 243 40.73 -2.43 -21.14
N PRO A 244 40.43 -2.52 -19.84
CA PRO A 244 39.79 -3.68 -19.25
C PRO A 244 38.48 -4.04 -19.94
N ILE A 245 38.12 -5.33 -19.97
CA ILE A 245 36.90 -5.82 -20.64
C ILE A 245 35.67 -5.13 -20.05
N GLU A 246 35.62 -5.01 -18.73
CA GLU A 246 34.55 -4.36 -17.97
C GLU A 246 34.44 -2.87 -18.33
N SER A 247 35.58 -2.18 -18.46
CA SER A 247 35.62 -0.76 -18.85
C SER A 247 35.10 -0.53 -20.26
N ALA A 248 35.46 -1.40 -21.22
CA ALA A 248 34.95 -1.32 -22.59
C ALA A 248 33.45 -1.66 -22.65
N LEU A 249 32.98 -2.59 -21.81
CA LEU A 249 31.58 -2.99 -21.69
C LEU A 249 30.70 -2.02 -20.90
N ARG A 250 31.25 -1.02 -20.19
CA ARG A 250 30.44 0.04 -19.54
C ARG A 250 29.49 0.71 -20.54
N SER A 251 29.90 0.80 -21.80
CA SER A 251 29.12 1.30 -22.93
C SER A 251 27.92 0.40 -23.30
N MET A 252 27.98 -0.92 -23.07
CA MET A 252 26.86 -1.84 -23.31
C MET A 252 25.72 -1.69 -22.30
N PHE A 253 26.02 -1.14 -21.12
CA PHE A 253 25.01 -0.79 -20.13
C PHE A 253 24.54 0.66 -20.26
N LYS A 254 25.08 1.43 -21.22
CA LYS A 254 24.36 2.59 -21.74
C LYS A 254 23.28 2.07 -22.68
N VAL A 255 22.16 1.71 -22.06
CA VAL A 255 20.86 2.05 -22.65
C VAL A 255 21.01 3.49 -23.15
N GLU A 256 20.69 3.78 -24.42
CA GLU A 256 20.40 5.15 -24.84
C GLU A 256 19.17 5.55 -24.03
N ILE A 257 19.47 6.04 -22.83
CA ILE A 257 18.53 6.55 -21.88
C ILE A 257 18.04 7.83 -22.53
N SER A 258 16.81 7.77 -23.06
CA SER A 258 16.10 8.99 -23.40
C SER A 258 16.07 9.90 -22.16
N PRO A 259 15.90 11.22 -22.26
CA PRO A 259 15.66 12.06 -21.08
C PRO A 259 14.54 11.53 -20.16
N GLU A 260 13.66 10.67 -20.69
CA GLU A 260 12.61 9.97 -19.95
C GLU A 260 13.12 8.76 -19.13
N ASP A 261 14.24 8.14 -19.50
CA ASP A 261 14.90 7.07 -18.74
C ASP A 261 15.97 7.60 -17.77
N ALA A 262 16.40 8.87 -17.93
CA ALA A 262 17.53 9.46 -17.18
C ALA A 262 17.23 9.60 -15.68
N GLY A 263 15.94 9.63 -15.35
CA GLY A 263 15.46 9.63 -13.99
C GLY A 263 15.22 8.25 -13.40
N LYS A 264 15.85 7.15 -13.86
CA LYS A 264 15.61 5.80 -13.28
C LYS A 264 16.82 5.22 -12.54
N ILE A 265 16.68 4.97 -11.24
CA ILE A 265 17.70 4.27 -10.42
C ILE A 265 17.06 3.06 -9.71
N ARG A 266 17.80 1.96 -9.60
CA ARG A 266 17.35 0.69 -8.98
C ARG A 266 18.38 0.15 -7.98
N LYS A 267 17.91 -0.43 -6.87
CA LYS A 267 18.72 -1.08 -5.84
C LYS A 267 17.96 -2.25 -5.18
N GLU A 268 18.66 -3.23 -4.66
CA GLU A 268 18.05 -4.27 -3.80
C GLU A 268 18.00 -3.80 -2.35
N TRP A 269 16.86 -3.96 -1.68
CA TRP A 269 16.63 -3.53 -0.30
C TRP A 269 15.58 -4.41 0.39
N GLY A 270 15.93 -5.01 1.54
CA GLY A 270 15.03 -5.93 2.24
C GLY A 270 14.60 -7.14 1.40
N GLY A 271 15.48 -7.65 0.54
CA GLY A 271 15.18 -8.78 -0.36
C GLY A 271 14.31 -8.44 -1.57
N CYS A 272 13.91 -7.17 -1.74
CA CYS A 272 13.11 -6.70 -2.86
C CYS A 272 13.81 -5.61 -3.66
N ALA A 273 13.52 -5.54 -4.95
CA ALA A 273 14.01 -4.48 -5.82
C ALA A 273 13.24 -3.18 -5.55
N LEU A 274 13.96 -2.11 -5.21
CA LEU A 274 13.48 -0.74 -5.12
C LEU A 274 13.93 0.06 -6.35
N SER A 275 13.03 0.78 -6.99
CA SER A 275 13.37 1.71 -8.08
C SER A 275 12.58 3.00 -8.01
N LEU A 276 13.23 4.08 -8.43
CA LEU A 276 12.65 5.42 -8.56
C LEU A 276 12.72 5.81 -10.03
N GLU A 277 11.63 6.35 -10.59
CA GLU A 277 11.54 6.79 -11.99
C GLU A 277 10.88 8.18 -12.06
N THR A 278 11.45 9.14 -12.79
CA THR A 278 10.85 10.46 -13.05
C THR A 278 10.97 10.86 -14.52
N GLY A 279 10.35 11.97 -14.92
CA GLY A 279 10.41 12.54 -16.28
C GLY A 279 9.37 11.99 -17.26
N LYS A 280 8.74 10.86 -16.95
CA LYS A 280 7.76 10.20 -17.85
C LYS A 280 6.30 10.53 -17.55
N ILE A 281 5.87 10.42 -16.28
CA ILE A 281 4.47 10.56 -15.85
C ILE A 281 4.28 11.87 -15.08
N ALA A 282 3.12 12.52 -15.28
CA ALA A 282 2.73 13.75 -14.57
C ALA A 282 3.74 14.92 -14.66
N ARG A 283 4.32 15.13 -15.85
CA ARG A 283 5.37 16.14 -16.15
C ARG A 283 4.99 17.61 -15.89
N GLN A 284 3.73 17.90 -15.58
CA GLN A 284 3.28 19.25 -15.21
C GLN A 284 3.32 19.49 -13.69
N ALA A 285 3.48 18.44 -12.88
CA ALA A 285 3.75 18.62 -11.47
C ALA A 285 5.15 19.21 -11.28
N HIS A 286 5.35 19.94 -10.17
CA HIS A 286 6.66 20.49 -9.85
C HIS A 286 7.66 19.35 -9.56
N GLY A 287 7.21 18.30 -8.87
CA GLY A 287 7.92 17.03 -8.74
C GLY A 287 7.00 15.83 -9.04
N SER A 288 7.53 14.80 -9.69
CA SER A 288 6.79 13.57 -9.98
C SER A 288 7.72 12.37 -9.98
N VAL A 289 7.42 11.34 -9.18
CA VAL A 289 8.23 10.13 -9.08
C VAL A 289 7.33 8.91 -9.02
N VAL A 290 7.61 7.90 -9.85
CA VAL A 290 7.06 6.55 -9.71
C VAL A 290 8.05 5.71 -8.91
N VAL A 291 7.60 5.19 -7.79
CA VAL A 291 8.36 4.26 -6.96
C VAL A 291 7.85 2.85 -7.23
N ASN A 292 8.75 1.91 -7.43
CA ASN A 292 8.42 0.48 -7.42
C ASN A 292 9.25 -0.21 -6.34
N TYR A 293 8.58 -0.94 -5.45
CA TYR A 293 9.21 -1.78 -4.43
C TYR A 293 8.62 -3.19 -4.51
N GLY A 294 9.43 -4.15 -4.96
CA GLY A 294 8.93 -5.47 -5.32
C GLY A 294 7.93 -5.36 -6.49
N GLY A 295 6.68 -5.77 -6.27
CA GLY A 295 5.57 -5.59 -7.21
C GLY A 295 4.62 -4.44 -6.85
N THR A 296 4.83 -3.73 -5.74
CA THR A 296 4.04 -2.56 -5.35
C THR A 296 4.58 -1.29 -6.00
N SER A 297 3.70 -0.53 -6.66
CA SER A 297 4.04 0.68 -7.42
C SER A 297 3.18 1.87 -7.00
N VAL A 298 3.81 3.02 -6.74
CA VAL A 298 3.14 4.26 -6.31
C VAL A 298 3.64 5.44 -7.14
N LEU A 299 2.73 6.18 -7.77
CA LEU A 299 3.01 7.48 -8.39
C LEU A 299 2.85 8.57 -7.34
N VAL A 300 3.90 9.33 -7.07
CA VAL A 300 3.87 10.46 -6.15
C VAL A 300 4.11 11.75 -6.90
N THR A 301 3.22 12.74 -6.72
CA THR A 301 3.31 14.05 -7.34
C THR A 301 3.31 15.14 -6.29
N VAL A 302 4.14 16.17 -6.50
CA VAL A 302 4.23 17.38 -5.69
C VAL A 302 3.83 18.58 -6.55
N VAL A 303 2.87 19.35 -6.06
CA VAL A 303 2.50 20.64 -6.62
C VAL A 303 2.67 21.70 -5.55
N HIS A 304 3.35 22.79 -5.92
CA HIS A 304 3.55 23.95 -5.09
C HIS A 304 2.83 25.14 -5.71
N LYS A 305 2.30 26.00 -4.83
CA LYS A 305 1.73 27.29 -5.22
C LYS A 305 2.14 28.32 -4.17
N LYS A 306 2.79 29.38 -4.64
CA LYS A 306 3.09 30.54 -3.80
C LYS A 306 1.79 31.16 -3.30
N LYS A 307 1.68 31.38 -1.99
CA LYS A 307 0.46 31.94 -1.40
C LYS A 307 0.52 33.47 -1.38
N GLU A 308 -0.54 34.13 -1.86
CA GLU A 308 -0.64 35.59 -1.86
C GLU A 308 -1.10 36.14 -0.50
N GLU A 309 -1.89 35.36 0.23
CA GLU A 309 -2.37 35.69 1.57
C GLU A 309 -1.46 35.07 2.64
N SER A 310 -0.96 35.90 3.56
CA SER A 310 -0.21 35.42 4.71
C SER A 310 -1.11 34.59 5.63
N VAL A 311 -0.76 33.32 5.79
CA VAL A 311 -1.28 32.40 6.80
C VAL A 311 -0.22 32.12 7.85
N ASP A 312 -0.64 31.64 9.01
CA ASP A 312 0.17 31.35 10.21
C ASP A 312 0.49 29.85 10.37
N PHE A 313 0.26 29.06 9.32
CA PHE A 313 0.50 27.61 9.28
C PHE A 313 1.01 27.17 7.92
N LEU A 314 1.71 26.03 7.87
CA LEU A 314 2.10 25.36 6.62
C LEU A 314 0.88 24.64 5.98
N PRO A 315 0.36 25.11 4.84
CA PRO A 315 -0.72 24.46 4.11
C PRO A 315 -0.20 23.28 3.28
N LEU A 316 0.32 22.28 3.99
CA LEU A 316 0.71 20.99 3.42
C LEU A 316 -0.49 20.04 3.43
N ASN A 317 -0.85 19.53 2.26
CA ASN A 317 -1.88 18.52 2.07
C ASN A 317 -1.24 17.25 1.49
N VAL A 318 -1.23 16.17 2.27
CA VAL A 318 -0.79 14.85 1.80
C VAL A 318 -2.00 13.94 1.64
N GLN A 319 -2.13 13.32 0.47
CA GLN A 319 -3.17 12.33 0.16
C GLN A 319 -2.56 11.06 -0.42
N PHE A 320 -2.84 9.93 0.20
CA PHE A 320 -2.66 8.61 -0.35
C PHE A 320 -4.00 8.14 -0.92
N ILE A 321 -3.98 7.71 -2.18
CA ILE A 321 -5.18 7.29 -2.91
C ILE A 321 -4.92 5.89 -3.42
N ALA A 322 -5.78 4.96 -3.02
CA ALA A 322 -5.79 3.62 -3.54
C ALA A 322 -7.01 3.40 -4.42
N LYS A 323 -6.74 2.96 -5.65
CA LYS A 323 -7.78 2.60 -6.61
C LYS A 323 -7.91 1.09 -6.64
N SER A 324 -9.15 0.58 -6.77
CA SER A 324 -9.38 -0.87 -6.79
C SER A 324 -8.69 -1.55 -7.98
N TYR A 325 -8.39 -0.81 -9.06
CA TYR A 325 -7.59 -1.32 -10.17
C TYR A 325 -6.16 -1.72 -9.77
N ALA A 326 -5.59 -1.14 -8.72
CA ALA A 326 -4.25 -1.50 -8.24
C ALA A 326 -4.20 -2.99 -7.80
N MET A 327 -5.37 -3.54 -7.48
CA MET A 327 -5.62 -4.93 -7.14
C MET A 327 -6.37 -5.72 -8.23
N GLY A 328 -6.61 -5.12 -9.39
CA GLY A 328 -7.43 -5.72 -10.46
C GLY A 328 -8.89 -5.95 -10.07
N LYS A 329 -9.42 -5.21 -9.08
CA LYS A 329 -10.81 -5.33 -8.59
C LYS A 329 -11.69 -4.17 -9.07
N ILE A 330 -12.99 -4.43 -9.18
CA ILE A 330 -14.03 -3.40 -9.31
C ILE A 330 -14.49 -3.04 -7.89
N PRO A 331 -14.65 -1.75 -7.53
CA PRO A 331 -15.11 -1.35 -6.20
C PRO A 331 -16.44 -2.02 -5.80
N GLY A 332 -16.53 -2.46 -4.53
CA GLY A 332 -17.72 -3.17 -4.02
C GLY A 332 -18.99 -2.31 -3.95
N GLY A 333 -18.84 -0.99 -3.77
CA GLY A 333 -19.93 -0.04 -3.59
C GLY A 333 -20.97 0.01 -4.73
N PHE A 334 -22.12 0.64 -4.46
CA PHE A 334 -23.25 0.72 -5.42
C PHE A 334 -22.86 1.37 -6.75
N PHE A 335 -22.07 2.46 -6.70
CA PHE A 335 -21.64 3.22 -7.88
C PHE A 335 -20.48 2.59 -8.67
N LYS A 336 -19.85 1.52 -8.15
CA LYS A 336 -18.67 0.87 -8.77
C LYS A 336 -17.52 1.84 -9.05
N ARG A 337 -17.35 2.83 -8.16
CA ARG A 337 -16.31 3.86 -8.17
C ARG A 337 -15.86 4.11 -6.73
N GLU A 338 -14.58 4.39 -6.52
CA GLU A 338 -14.06 4.77 -5.21
C GLU A 338 -14.71 6.07 -4.72
N GLY A 339 -15.13 6.08 -3.45
CA GLY A 339 -15.86 7.19 -2.82
C GLY A 339 -14.97 8.04 -1.92
N LYS A 340 -15.44 8.28 -0.69
CA LYS A 340 -14.64 8.94 0.35
C LYS A 340 -13.38 8.10 0.67
N PRO A 341 -12.26 8.73 1.07
CA PRO A 341 -11.10 8.00 1.54
C PRO A 341 -11.46 7.02 2.65
N SER A 342 -10.89 5.83 2.59
CA SER A 342 -10.92 4.84 3.67
C SER A 342 -10.07 5.27 4.86
N ASP A 343 -10.25 4.61 6.00
CA ASP A 343 -9.41 4.83 7.18
C ASP A 343 -7.96 4.47 6.88
N ARG A 344 -7.70 3.37 6.14
CA ARG A 344 -6.34 2.95 5.73
C ARG A 344 -5.66 4.01 4.88
N GLU A 345 -6.34 4.55 3.87
CA GLU A 345 -5.82 5.65 3.04
C GLU A 345 -5.52 6.90 3.88
N THR A 346 -6.44 7.26 4.80
CA THR A 346 -6.29 8.41 5.68
C THR A 346 -5.09 8.25 6.62
N LEU A 347 -4.89 7.06 7.18
CA LEU A 347 -3.78 6.74 8.07
C LEU A 347 -2.43 6.77 7.35
N ILE A 348 -2.32 6.15 6.17
CA ILE A 348 -1.09 6.22 5.35
C ILE A 348 -0.79 7.68 4.99
N SER A 349 -1.81 8.45 4.60
CA SER A 349 -1.65 9.88 4.33
C SER A 349 -1.10 10.64 5.54
N ARG A 350 -1.51 10.27 6.76
CA ARG A 350 -1.02 10.89 8.01
C ARG A 350 0.41 10.48 8.33
N VAL A 351 0.77 9.21 8.12
CA VAL A 351 2.13 8.70 8.31
C VAL A 351 3.13 9.49 7.47
N ILE A 352 2.78 9.73 6.20
CA ILE A 352 3.62 10.51 5.28
C ILE A 352 3.67 11.98 5.72
N ASP A 353 2.52 12.60 6.02
CA ASP A 353 2.44 14.00 6.48
C ASP A 353 3.31 14.25 7.73
N ARG A 354 3.15 13.41 8.76
CA ARG A 354 3.91 13.47 10.02
C ARG A 354 5.42 13.34 9.79
N SER A 355 5.83 12.53 8.81
CA SER A 355 7.24 12.32 8.49
C SER A 355 7.89 13.50 7.78
N VAL A 356 7.16 14.22 6.90
CA VAL A 356 7.75 15.28 6.06
C VAL A 356 7.47 16.70 6.56
N ARG A 357 6.37 16.93 7.28
CA ARG A 357 5.95 18.24 7.80
C ARG A 357 7.03 18.98 8.62
N PRO A 358 7.73 18.35 9.59
CA PRO A 358 8.72 19.06 10.41
C PRO A 358 10.00 19.44 9.65
N LEU A 359 10.15 18.97 8.41
CA LEU A 359 11.35 19.16 7.60
C LEU A 359 11.23 20.37 6.66
N PHE A 360 10.07 21.01 6.61
CA PHE A 360 9.93 22.30 5.92
C PHE A 360 10.57 23.42 6.75
N PRO A 361 11.19 24.42 6.10
CA PRO A 361 11.77 25.56 6.79
C PRO A 361 10.72 26.27 7.65
N GLU A 362 11.14 26.73 8.84
CA GLU A 362 10.29 27.51 9.72
C GLU A 362 9.84 28.82 9.03
N GLY A 363 8.55 29.13 9.13
CA GLY A 363 7.94 30.29 8.43
C GLY A 363 7.60 30.04 6.96
N PHE A 364 7.79 28.82 6.44
CA PHE A 364 7.36 28.48 5.08
C PHE A 364 5.83 28.27 5.04
N HIS A 365 5.12 29.11 4.27
CA HIS A 365 3.65 29.18 4.25
C HIS A 365 3.01 28.98 2.87
N ASP A 366 3.80 28.56 1.88
CA ASP A 366 3.25 28.25 0.56
C ASP A 366 2.45 26.96 0.56
N GLU A 367 1.48 26.88 -0.34
CA GLU A 367 0.61 25.71 -0.47
C GLU A 367 1.34 24.57 -1.17
N ILE A 368 1.35 23.41 -0.52
CA ILE A 368 1.96 22.19 -1.05
C ILE A 368 0.93 21.07 -1.05
N SER A 369 0.76 20.44 -2.20
CA SER A 369 -0.03 19.22 -2.36
C SER A 369 0.88 18.06 -2.74
N VAL A 370 0.88 17.01 -1.92
CA VAL A 370 1.57 15.74 -2.17
C VAL A 370 0.51 14.66 -2.36
N VAL A 371 0.43 14.09 -3.56
CA VAL A 371 -0.55 13.04 -3.89
C VAL A 371 0.19 11.76 -4.24
N CYS A 372 -0.08 10.69 -3.49
CA CYS A 372 0.46 9.35 -3.65
C CYS A 372 -0.63 8.44 -4.21
N ASN A 373 -0.59 8.13 -5.50
CA ASN A 373 -1.53 7.22 -6.17
C ASN A 373 -0.93 5.81 -6.23
N LEU A 374 -1.57 4.86 -5.56
CA LEU A 374 -1.22 3.44 -5.65
C LEU A 374 -1.60 2.91 -7.05
N LEU A 375 -0.60 2.55 -7.84
CA LEU A 375 -0.79 2.06 -9.22
C LEU A 375 -0.94 0.54 -9.27
N THR A 376 -0.18 -0.17 -8.45
CA THR A 376 -0.18 -1.63 -8.37
C THR A 376 0.15 -2.03 -6.94
N TYR A 377 -0.53 -3.03 -6.41
CA TYR A 377 -0.22 -3.58 -5.10
C TYR A 377 -0.05 -5.10 -5.23
N ASP A 378 1.08 -5.60 -4.78
CA ASP A 378 1.45 -7.01 -4.94
C ASP A 378 0.96 -7.91 -3.79
N THR A 379 0.28 -7.34 -2.78
CA THR A 379 -0.18 -8.00 -1.54
C THR A 379 0.93 -8.58 -0.67
N VAL A 380 2.18 -8.26 -0.98
CA VAL A 380 3.36 -8.68 -0.23
C VAL A 380 3.95 -7.46 0.47
N ASN A 381 4.24 -6.39 -0.26
CA ASN A 381 4.97 -5.22 0.22
C ASN A 381 4.02 -4.08 0.57
N PRO A 382 3.85 -3.71 1.86
CA PRO A 382 2.96 -2.64 2.30
C PRO A 382 3.25 -1.30 1.58
N PRO A 383 2.22 -0.55 1.15
CA PRO A 383 2.39 0.61 0.28
C PRO A 383 2.89 1.88 0.99
N GLU A 384 2.79 1.97 2.32
CA GLU A 384 3.21 3.14 3.11
C GLU A 384 4.71 3.46 2.97
N VAL A 385 5.55 2.43 2.92
CA VAL A 385 7.01 2.56 2.75
C VAL A 385 7.37 3.14 1.37
N PRO A 386 6.97 2.54 0.23
CA PRO A 386 7.25 3.13 -1.08
C PRO A 386 6.54 4.47 -1.28
N ALA A 387 5.38 4.72 -0.67
CA ALA A 387 4.71 6.01 -0.72
C ALA A 387 5.51 7.12 -0.02
N LEU A 388 6.06 6.88 1.18
CA LEU A 388 6.93 7.84 1.86
C LEU A 388 8.21 8.09 1.06
N ILE A 389 8.87 7.03 0.58
CA ILE A 389 10.07 7.15 -0.27
C ILE A 389 9.78 8.01 -1.50
N GLY A 390 8.63 7.79 -2.14
CA GLY A 390 8.21 8.56 -3.32
C GLY A 390 7.88 10.01 -2.99
N ALA A 391 7.25 10.28 -1.85
CA ALA A 391 6.98 11.65 -1.40
C ALA A 391 8.27 12.44 -1.18
N VAL A 392 9.25 11.84 -0.51
CA VAL A 392 10.56 12.47 -0.26
C VAL A 392 11.32 12.68 -1.57
N ALA A 393 11.36 11.67 -2.46
CA ALA A 393 12.02 11.80 -3.76
C ALA A 393 11.35 12.85 -4.66
N ALA A 394 10.01 12.91 -4.68
CA ALA A 394 9.26 13.89 -5.44
C ALA A 394 9.44 15.31 -4.88
N LEU A 395 9.47 15.48 -3.55
CA LEU A 395 9.79 16.75 -2.90
C LEU A 395 11.22 17.20 -3.27
N ALA A 396 12.19 16.30 -3.20
CA ALA A 396 13.59 16.59 -3.50
C ALA A 396 13.80 17.09 -4.95
N VAL A 397 13.05 16.57 -5.92
CA VAL A 397 13.14 17.01 -7.34
C VAL A 397 12.17 18.15 -7.70
N SER A 398 11.33 18.60 -6.76
CA SER A 398 10.26 19.58 -7.03
C SER A 398 10.71 21.04 -7.08
N GLY A 399 11.90 21.35 -6.54
CA GLY A 399 12.37 22.74 -6.38
C GLY A 399 11.83 23.45 -5.13
N VAL A 400 10.83 22.90 -4.45
CA VAL A 400 10.35 23.38 -3.14
C VAL A 400 11.52 23.38 -2.13
N PRO A 401 11.60 24.32 -1.17
CA PRO A 401 12.73 24.44 -0.23
C PRO A 401 12.75 23.32 0.82
N PHE A 402 12.93 22.09 0.37
CA PHE A 402 12.96 20.87 1.16
C PHE A 402 14.34 20.22 0.99
N HIS A 403 15.19 20.33 2.00
CA HIS A 403 16.61 19.96 1.92
C HIS A 403 16.94 18.62 2.57
N PHE A 404 15.96 18.02 3.24
CA PHE A 404 16.16 16.81 4.01
C PHE A 404 15.93 15.58 3.15
N THR A 405 16.66 14.51 3.42
CA THR A 405 16.41 13.20 2.80
C THR A 405 16.21 12.19 3.90
N ILE A 406 14.99 11.68 3.97
CA ILE A 406 14.57 10.70 4.96
C ILE A 406 14.11 9.43 4.25
N ALA A 407 14.04 8.34 4.99
CA ALA A 407 13.39 7.11 4.55
C ALA A 407 12.46 6.61 5.67
N GLY A 408 11.65 5.61 5.36
CA GLY A 408 10.92 4.87 6.37
C GLY A 408 10.92 3.38 6.11
N VAL A 409 10.67 2.61 7.15
CA VAL A 409 10.63 1.14 7.17
C VAL A 409 9.48 0.68 8.05
N ILE A 410 9.10 -0.58 7.85
CA ILE A 410 8.31 -1.33 8.81
C ILE A 410 9.21 -2.40 9.44
N VAL A 411 9.10 -2.58 10.75
CA VAL A 411 9.83 -3.61 11.49
C VAL A 411 8.81 -4.57 12.11
N GLY A 412 8.95 -5.84 11.77
CA GLY A 412 8.28 -6.97 12.40
C GLY A 412 9.15 -7.65 13.46
N CYS A 413 8.55 -8.52 14.27
CA CYS A 413 9.23 -9.31 15.29
C CYS A 413 8.62 -10.71 15.33
N ASP A 414 9.42 -11.74 15.02
CA ASP A 414 8.96 -13.13 15.03
C ASP A 414 8.77 -13.69 16.45
N GLU A 415 8.29 -14.93 16.55
CA GLU A 415 8.09 -15.63 17.84
C GLU A 415 9.39 -15.86 18.64
N ASN A 416 10.55 -15.80 17.97
CA ASN A 416 11.87 -15.95 18.58
C ASN A 416 12.50 -14.59 18.97
N ASN A 417 11.75 -13.49 18.86
CA ASN A 417 12.22 -12.11 19.04
C ASN A 417 13.29 -11.65 18.02
N ASN A 418 13.32 -12.22 16.81
CA ASN A 418 14.13 -11.69 15.72
C ASN A 418 13.38 -10.61 14.96
N TYR A 419 14.08 -9.52 14.63
CA TYR A 419 13.51 -8.43 13.84
C TYR A 419 13.48 -8.74 12.35
N ILE A 420 12.35 -8.44 11.72
CA ILE A 420 12.12 -8.61 10.28
C ILE A 420 11.98 -7.22 9.66
N LEU A 421 12.80 -6.92 8.65
CA LEU A 421 12.69 -5.68 7.88
C LEU A 421 11.60 -5.80 6.81
N ASN A 422 10.70 -4.82 6.75
CA ASN A 422 9.61 -4.73 5.79
C ASN A 422 8.88 -6.08 5.61
N PRO A 423 8.35 -6.66 6.72
CA PRO A 423 7.71 -7.96 6.68
C PRO A 423 6.56 -7.96 5.67
N SER A 424 6.40 -9.09 4.99
CA SER A 424 5.25 -9.33 4.13
C SER A 424 3.95 -9.35 4.94
N VAL A 425 2.81 -9.21 4.26
CA VAL A 425 1.48 -9.33 4.91
C VAL A 425 1.32 -10.65 5.67
N GLN A 426 1.97 -11.73 5.23
CA GLN A 426 1.93 -13.04 5.91
C GLN A 426 2.81 -13.07 7.14
N GLU A 427 4.04 -12.56 7.05
CA GLU A 427 4.95 -12.43 8.20
C GLU A 427 4.38 -11.48 9.25
N MET A 428 3.72 -10.39 8.84
CA MET A 428 3.11 -9.44 9.76
C MET A 428 1.98 -10.06 10.60
N LYS A 429 1.20 -11.00 10.04
CA LYS A 429 0.16 -11.72 10.81
C LYS A 429 0.73 -12.53 11.97
N ALA A 430 1.90 -13.13 11.77
CA ALA A 430 2.62 -13.87 12.81
C ALA A 430 3.46 -12.95 13.72
N SER A 431 3.64 -11.69 13.34
CA SER A 431 4.48 -10.75 14.06
C SER A 431 3.89 -10.36 15.43
N SER A 432 4.78 -10.15 16.39
CA SER A 432 4.50 -9.53 17.69
C SER A 432 4.68 -8.01 17.67
N LEU A 433 5.16 -7.46 16.55
CA LEU A 433 5.43 -6.04 16.37
C LEU A 433 5.01 -5.58 14.97
N ASP A 434 4.25 -4.49 14.88
CA ASP A 434 4.07 -3.72 13.66
C ASP A 434 4.58 -2.31 13.96
N LEU A 435 5.82 -2.01 13.57
CA LEU A 435 6.45 -0.72 13.86
C LEU A 435 6.84 -0.02 12.57
N PHE A 436 6.13 1.06 12.23
CA PHE A 436 6.56 2.01 11.23
C PHE A 436 7.52 3.03 11.84
N LEU A 437 8.65 3.26 11.17
CA LEU A 437 9.68 4.21 11.58
C LEU A 437 10.08 5.07 10.38
N SER A 438 10.25 6.38 10.59
CA SER A 438 10.95 7.25 9.64
C SER A 438 12.03 8.10 10.31
N GLY A 439 13.06 8.44 9.55
CA GLY A 439 14.22 9.17 10.04
C GLY A 439 15.23 9.49 8.96
N ASP A 440 16.26 10.25 9.34
CA ASP A 440 17.44 10.50 8.52
C ASP A 440 18.59 9.55 8.89
N GLU A 441 19.82 9.84 8.44
CA GLU A 441 20.98 8.97 8.69
C GLU A 441 21.40 8.89 10.16
N ASN A 442 20.98 9.85 10.99
CA ASN A 442 21.48 10.07 12.35
C ASN A 442 20.38 10.10 13.41
N SER A 443 19.13 10.32 13.02
CA SER A 443 18.05 10.66 13.93
C SER A 443 16.72 10.07 13.49
N ILE A 444 15.83 9.94 14.47
CA ILE A 444 14.47 9.45 14.27
C ILE A 444 13.51 10.63 14.23
N LEU A 445 12.52 10.58 13.34
CA LEU A 445 11.52 11.63 13.15
C LEU A 445 10.11 11.20 13.55
N MET A 446 9.71 9.98 13.19
CA MET A 446 8.36 9.52 13.45
C MET A 446 8.36 8.02 13.73
N VAL A 447 7.57 7.62 14.72
CA VAL A 447 7.25 6.21 15.00
C VAL A 447 5.74 6.05 15.11
N GLU A 448 5.23 4.96 14.59
CA GLU A 448 3.86 4.50 14.86
C GLU A 448 3.85 2.98 14.92
N SER A 449 3.30 2.42 15.99
CA SER A 449 3.33 0.97 16.18
C SER A 449 2.14 0.38 16.93
N GLU A 450 1.91 -0.89 16.64
CA GLU A 450 1.12 -1.84 17.41
C GLU A 450 2.06 -2.95 17.90
N VAL A 451 1.91 -3.37 19.16
CA VAL A 451 2.86 -4.25 19.83
C VAL A 451 2.10 -5.29 20.65
N LYS A 452 2.44 -6.57 20.53
CA LYS A 452 1.89 -7.66 21.36
C LYS A 452 2.62 -7.76 22.68
N GLU A 453 2.50 -6.70 23.50
CA GLU A 453 3.01 -6.65 24.88
C GLU A 453 4.52 -6.96 25.01
N LEU A 454 5.35 -6.26 24.22
CA LEU A 454 6.81 -6.40 24.30
C LEU A 454 7.42 -5.44 25.33
N SER A 455 8.56 -5.81 25.90
CA SER A 455 9.30 -4.93 26.83
C SER A 455 9.78 -3.64 26.13
N GLU A 456 10.01 -2.59 26.91
CA GLU A 456 10.58 -1.33 26.40
C GLU A 456 11.92 -1.54 25.68
N GLU A 457 12.75 -2.46 26.19
CA GLU A 457 14.04 -2.83 25.59
C GLU A 457 13.86 -3.45 24.20
N ASN A 458 12.92 -4.39 24.04
CA ASN A 458 12.66 -5.03 22.75
C ASN A 458 12.12 -4.04 21.72
N VAL A 459 11.25 -3.11 22.14
CA VAL A 459 10.74 -2.05 21.25
C VAL A 459 11.87 -1.08 20.88
N PHE A 460 12.71 -0.69 21.82
CA PHE A 460 13.86 0.19 21.55
C PHE A 460 14.88 -0.44 20.59
N ASN A 461 15.18 -1.72 20.77
CA ASN A 461 16.08 -2.46 19.88
C ASN A 461 15.48 -2.62 18.47
N ALA A 462 14.16 -2.76 18.34
CA ALA A 462 13.49 -2.75 17.04
C ALA A 462 13.62 -1.39 16.33
N ILE A 463 13.51 -0.28 17.08
CA ILE A 463 13.73 1.08 16.54
C ILE A 463 15.15 1.24 16.02
N LYS A 464 16.17 0.77 16.77
CA LYS A 464 17.57 0.77 16.33
C LYS A 464 17.74 -0.05 15.05
N PHE A 465 17.21 -1.26 15.03
CA PHE A 465 17.27 -2.14 13.85
C PHE A 465 16.64 -1.47 12.62
N GLY A 466 15.45 -0.86 12.76
CA GLY A 466 14.80 -0.14 11.67
C GLY A 466 15.64 1.03 11.16
N HIS A 467 16.22 1.83 12.06
CA HIS A 467 17.01 3.01 11.72
C HIS A 467 18.27 2.65 10.91
N GLU A 468 18.96 1.57 11.29
CA GLU A 468 20.15 1.09 10.58
C GLU A 468 19.86 0.78 9.09
N HIS A 469 18.64 0.37 8.78
CA HIS A 469 18.20 0.01 7.42
C HIS A 469 17.69 1.19 6.58
N LEU A 470 17.66 2.42 7.11
CA LEU A 470 17.27 3.63 6.36
C LEU A 470 18.39 4.11 5.42
N LYS A 471 19.65 3.98 5.84
CA LYS A 471 20.83 4.55 5.13
C LYS A 471 20.90 4.15 3.65
N PRO A 472 20.68 2.88 3.25
CA PRO A 472 20.74 2.48 1.85
C PRO A 472 19.73 3.19 0.95
N VAL A 473 18.55 3.54 1.49
CA VAL A 473 17.46 4.21 0.78
C VAL A 473 17.67 5.72 0.75
N ILE A 474 18.11 6.33 1.85
CA ILE A 474 18.47 7.75 1.88
C ILE A 474 19.55 8.04 0.83
N LYS A 475 20.58 7.20 0.75
CA LYS A 475 21.62 7.31 -0.28
C LYS A 475 21.04 7.20 -1.70
N LEU A 476 20.10 6.29 -1.93
CA LEU A 476 19.45 6.13 -3.23
C LEU A 476 18.65 7.39 -3.63
N ILE A 477 17.90 7.99 -2.70
CA ILE A 477 17.13 9.20 -2.96
C ILE A 477 18.06 10.39 -3.25
N LYS A 478 19.16 10.53 -2.52
CA LYS A 478 20.18 11.56 -2.78
C LYS A 478 20.79 11.41 -4.18
N GLU A 479 21.26 10.20 -4.51
CA GLU A 479 21.81 9.88 -5.84
C GLU A 479 20.79 10.17 -6.97
N PHE A 480 19.52 9.87 -6.72
CA PHE A 480 18.42 10.15 -7.64
C PHE A 480 18.19 11.65 -7.85
N ALA A 481 18.08 12.42 -6.77
CA ALA A 481 17.88 13.87 -6.84
C ALA A 481 19.06 14.57 -7.54
N ASP A 482 20.29 14.18 -7.21
CA ASP A 482 21.51 14.72 -7.82
C ASP A 482 21.58 14.43 -9.33
N THR A 483 21.10 13.26 -9.77
CA THR A 483 21.11 12.86 -11.19
C THR A 483 20.12 13.67 -12.03
N VAL A 484 18.97 14.04 -11.47
CA VAL A 484 17.90 14.76 -12.19
C VAL A 484 18.16 16.27 -12.26
N GLY A 485 19.02 16.82 -11.38
CA GLY A 485 19.58 18.17 -11.53
C GLY A 485 18.71 19.33 -11.03
N ASN A 486 17.57 19.06 -10.40
CA ASN A 486 16.74 20.10 -9.77
C ASN A 486 17.19 20.31 -8.32
N LYS A 487 17.72 21.49 -8.01
CA LYS A 487 18.07 21.87 -6.63
C LYS A 487 16.89 22.61 -5.97
N PRO A 488 16.65 22.40 -4.67
CA PRO A 488 15.69 23.19 -3.91
C PRO A 488 16.00 24.69 -4.00
N GLU A 489 14.97 25.52 -4.10
CA GLU A 489 15.12 26.97 -3.97
C GLU A 489 15.59 27.33 -2.55
N SER A 490 16.41 28.38 -2.44
CA SER A 490 16.81 28.91 -1.14
C SER A 490 15.63 29.66 -0.50
N PHE A 491 15.27 29.29 0.73
CA PHE A 491 14.31 30.04 1.53
C PHE A 491 15.05 30.92 2.55
N ALA A 492 14.73 32.21 2.57
CA ALA A 492 15.20 33.14 3.60
C ALA A 492 14.07 33.34 4.63
N PRO A 493 14.28 32.95 5.91
CA PRO A 493 13.32 33.24 6.96
C PRO A 493 13.07 34.74 7.09
N VAL A 494 11.87 35.08 7.54
CA VAL A 494 11.53 36.47 7.84
C VAL A 494 12.29 36.92 9.10
N ASP A 495 13.02 38.03 9.00
CA ASP A 495 13.73 38.62 10.14
C ASP A 495 12.73 39.35 11.05
N THR A 496 12.66 38.93 12.31
CA THR A 496 11.85 39.56 13.36
C THR A 496 12.69 39.97 14.57
N SER A 497 14.01 40.09 14.41
CA SER A 497 14.95 40.36 15.51
C SER A 497 14.65 41.69 16.22
N ASP A 498 14.28 42.72 15.46
CA ASP A 498 13.90 44.05 15.96
C ASP A 498 12.65 44.00 16.87
N ILE A 499 11.62 43.26 16.45
CA ILE A 499 10.40 43.04 17.24
C ILE A 499 10.74 42.20 18.47
N THR A 500 11.54 41.14 18.30
CA THR A 500 11.86 40.20 19.38
C THR A 500 12.61 40.89 20.53
N GLN A 501 13.53 41.81 20.23
CA GLN A 501 14.21 42.63 21.25
C GLN A 501 13.22 43.51 22.03
N GLU A 502 12.23 44.08 21.35
CA GLU A 502 11.19 44.87 22.04
C GLU A 502 10.26 44.00 22.89
N LEU A 503 10.11 42.71 22.57
CA LEU A 503 9.29 41.77 23.34
C LEU A 503 9.91 41.40 24.70
N GLU A 504 11.24 41.50 24.85
CA GLU A 504 11.93 41.18 26.11
C GLU A 504 11.38 41.97 27.31
N LYS A 505 10.91 43.21 27.08
CA LYS A 505 10.31 44.05 28.15
C LYS A 505 9.01 43.50 28.71
N TYR A 506 8.30 42.66 27.94
CA TYR A 506 7.05 42.01 28.35
C TYR A 506 7.28 40.60 28.91
N GLY A 507 8.54 40.12 28.98
CA GLY A 507 8.85 38.76 29.45
C GLY A 507 8.27 38.46 30.85
N LYS A 508 8.31 39.43 31.77
CA LYS A 508 7.71 39.29 33.11
C LYS A 508 6.19 39.20 33.10
N ASP A 509 5.53 39.88 32.16
CA ASP A 509 4.08 39.83 32.03
C ASP A 509 3.64 38.45 31.52
N PHE A 510 4.36 37.92 30.53
CA PHE A 510 4.16 36.54 30.08
C PHE A 510 4.48 35.52 31.18
N GLU A 511 5.57 35.67 31.93
CA GLU A 511 5.88 34.79 33.08
C GLU A 511 4.72 34.76 34.08
N LYS A 512 4.15 35.93 34.40
CA LYS A 512 3.01 36.04 35.31
C LYS A 512 1.75 35.39 34.72
N ALA A 513 1.50 35.55 33.42
CA ALA A 513 0.37 34.93 32.74
C ALA A 513 0.51 33.39 32.71
N TYR A 514 1.69 32.87 32.35
CA TYR A 514 1.97 31.43 32.35
C TYR A 514 1.96 30.82 33.76
N SER A 515 2.20 31.60 34.82
CA SER A 515 2.08 31.11 36.20
C SER A 515 0.64 30.84 36.67
N GLN A 516 -0.38 31.21 35.88
CA GLN A 516 -1.77 30.86 36.17
C GLN A 516 -2.00 29.36 35.94
N THR A 517 -2.36 28.64 36.99
CA THR A 517 -2.60 27.19 36.95
C THR A 517 -3.92 26.85 36.26
N VAL A 518 -4.95 27.69 36.42
CA VAL A 518 -6.25 27.54 35.76
C VAL A 518 -6.13 27.92 34.29
N LYS A 519 -6.45 26.98 33.38
CA LYS A 519 -6.32 27.15 31.92
C LYS A 519 -7.06 28.39 31.40
N GLN A 520 -8.32 28.58 31.80
CA GLN A 520 -9.12 29.71 31.30
C GLN A 520 -8.55 31.07 31.73
N GLU A 521 -8.12 31.20 32.99
CA GLU A 521 -7.47 32.41 33.50
C GLU A 521 -6.13 32.66 32.80
N ARG A 522 -5.36 31.60 32.54
CA ARG A 522 -4.11 31.66 31.77
C ARG A 522 -4.36 32.18 30.36
N VAL A 523 -5.34 31.62 29.64
CA VAL A 523 -5.69 32.05 28.27
C VAL A 523 -6.08 33.53 28.25
N GLN A 524 -6.97 33.97 29.15
CA GLN A 524 -7.39 35.37 29.24
C GLN A 524 -6.21 36.31 29.57
N ALA A 525 -5.32 35.91 30.49
CA ALA A 525 -4.14 36.70 30.83
C ALA A 525 -3.16 36.81 29.65
N LEU A 526 -2.94 35.71 28.91
CA LEU A 526 -2.10 35.70 27.72
C LEU A 526 -2.70 36.55 26.59
N GLU A 527 -4.01 36.47 26.37
CA GLU A 527 -4.71 37.31 25.39
C GLU A 527 -4.57 38.80 25.72
N ALA A 528 -4.76 39.19 26.98
CA ALA A 528 -4.58 40.58 27.41
C ALA A 528 -3.15 41.09 27.15
N VAL A 529 -2.13 40.25 27.40
CA VAL A 529 -0.72 40.60 27.10
C VAL A 529 -0.50 40.73 25.59
N ARG A 530 -1.00 39.77 24.80
CA ARG A 530 -0.88 39.77 23.32
C ARG A 530 -1.57 41.00 22.71
N GLU A 531 -2.77 41.34 23.15
CA GLU A 531 -3.50 42.53 22.67
C GLU A 531 -2.77 43.83 23.01
N ASN A 532 -2.21 43.94 24.22
CA ASN A 532 -1.44 45.11 24.62
C ASN A 532 -0.19 45.29 23.73
N ILE A 533 0.56 44.21 23.50
CA ILE A 533 1.72 44.21 22.62
C ILE A 533 1.31 44.58 21.19
N LEU A 534 0.25 43.96 20.69
CA LEU A 534 -0.24 44.18 19.34
C LEU A 534 -0.61 45.66 19.12
N ASN A 535 -1.37 46.25 20.05
CA ASN A 535 -1.76 47.66 19.98
C ASN A 535 -0.55 48.58 20.06
N THR A 536 0.37 48.33 21.00
CA THR A 536 1.58 49.15 21.18
C THR A 536 2.49 49.12 19.96
N LEU A 537 2.74 47.93 19.40
CA LEU A 537 3.67 47.77 18.27
C LEU A 537 3.05 48.18 16.94
N LYS A 538 1.73 48.04 16.77
CA LYS A 538 1.01 48.61 15.61
C LYS A 538 1.17 50.12 15.52
N GLU A 539 1.12 50.83 16.64
CA GLU A 539 1.32 52.30 16.68
C GLU A 539 2.72 52.71 16.22
N THR A 540 3.72 51.83 16.34
CA THR A 540 5.09 52.06 15.83
C THR A 540 5.24 51.82 14.32
N GLY A 541 4.15 51.43 13.63
CA GLY A 541 4.14 51.20 12.19
C GLY A 541 4.60 49.81 11.75
N LYS A 542 4.74 48.85 12.69
CA LYS A 542 5.13 47.46 12.38
C LYS A 542 3.93 46.65 11.89
N ASP A 543 4.18 45.70 11.00
CA ASP A 543 3.15 44.83 10.44
C ASP A 543 2.57 43.88 11.50
N GLU A 544 1.24 43.83 11.58
CA GLU A 544 0.49 43.02 12.54
C GLU A 544 0.85 41.53 12.50
N LYS A 545 1.10 40.98 11.31
CA LYS A 545 1.38 39.55 11.14
C LYS A 545 2.79 39.23 11.60
N LEU A 546 3.75 40.12 11.32
CA LEU A 546 5.11 40.03 11.85
C LEU A 546 5.13 40.12 13.38
N ILE A 547 4.34 41.02 13.97
CA ILE A 547 4.20 41.12 15.43
C ILE A 547 3.66 39.80 16.00
N THR A 548 2.58 39.28 15.43
CA THR A 548 1.93 38.03 15.90
C THR A 548 2.88 36.84 15.82
N TYR A 549 3.61 36.72 14.71
CA TYR A 549 4.61 35.68 14.50
C TYR A 549 5.78 35.80 15.50
N ALA A 550 6.30 37.01 15.70
CA ALA A 550 7.38 37.26 16.66
C ALA A 550 6.96 36.98 18.10
N VAL A 551 5.74 37.37 18.49
CA VAL A 551 5.15 37.07 19.81
C VAL A 551 5.09 35.57 20.06
N LYS A 552 4.58 34.80 19.10
CA LYS A 552 4.51 33.34 19.18
C LYS A 552 5.89 32.69 19.38
N ASN A 553 6.90 33.15 18.65
CA ASN A 553 8.27 32.64 18.78
C ASN A 553 8.93 33.04 20.10
N PHE A 554 8.65 34.25 20.58
CA PHE A 554 9.11 34.73 21.89
C PHE A 554 8.49 33.93 23.03
N GLU A 555 7.17 33.71 23.02
CA GLU A 555 6.48 32.89 24.02
C GLU A 555 7.05 31.47 24.10
N ARG A 556 7.28 30.85 22.93
CA ARG A 556 7.92 29.54 22.85
C ARG A 556 9.30 29.55 23.50
N SER A 557 10.14 30.52 23.16
CA SER A 557 11.49 30.62 23.72
C SER A 557 11.48 30.83 25.24
N LEU A 558 10.61 31.72 25.72
CA LEU A 558 10.47 32.07 27.13
C LEU A 558 10.01 30.87 27.99
N VAL A 559 8.94 30.18 27.58
CA VAL A 559 8.42 29.03 28.34
C VAL A 559 9.45 27.91 28.44
N ARG A 560 10.17 27.65 27.35
CA ARG A 560 11.24 26.63 27.31
C ARG A 560 12.40 27.00 28.24
N GLU A 561 12.77 28.27 28.28
CA GLU A 561 13.80 28.77 29.20
C GLU A 561 13.37 28.62 30.66
N ILE A 562 12.12 28.94 31.00
CA ILE A 562 11.57 28.80 32.35
C ILE A 562 11.62 27.35 32.81
N ILE A 563 11.10 26.42 32.00
CA ILE A 563 11.07 25.00 32.34
C ILE A 563 12.48 24.46 32.56
N ARG A 564 13.43 24.87 31.71
CA ARG A 564 14.82 24.41 31.79
C ARG A 564 15.57 25.00 33.00
N LYS A 565 15.40 26.29 33.29
CA LYS A 565 16.12 26.98 34.38
C LYS A 565 15.53 26.73 35.76
N LYS A 566 14.19 26.80 35.89
CA LYS A 566 13.51 26.68 37.18
C LYS A 566 13.17 25.23 37.53
N GLY A 567 13.15 24.32 36.54
CA GLY A 567 12.78 22.91 36.73
C GLY A 567 11.30 22.71 37.08
N VAL A 568 10.48 23.73 36.85
CA VAL A 568 9.05 23.78 37.17
C VAL A 568 8.27 24.09 35.90
N ARG A 569 7.18 23.38 35.68
CA ARG A 569 6.30 23.49 34.52
C ARG A 569 5.30 24.64 34.66
N ILE A 570 4.56 24.90 33.58
CA ILE A 570 3.55 25.97 33.49
C ILE A 570 2.49 25.83 34.61
N ASP A 571 2.10 24.61 34.92
CA ASP A 571 1.11 24.30 35.97
C ASP A 571 1.73 24.03 37.35
N GLY A 572 3.03 24.26 37.52
CA GLY A 572 3.73 24.08 38.79
C GLY A 572 4.28 22.67 39.04
N ARG A 573 4.01 21.69 38.16
CA ARG A 573 4.51 20.31 38.30
C ARG A 573 6.00 20.20 38.03
N LYS A 574 6.60 19.11 38.55
CA LYS A 574 7.92 18.63 38.10
C LYS A 574 7.83 17.99 36.71
N HIS A 575 8.99 17.80 36.08
CA HIS A 575 9.09 17.21 34.75
C HIS A 575 8.57 15.76 34.68
N ASP A 576 8.62 14.99 35.76
CA ASP A 576 8.20 13.59 35.85
C ASP A 576 6.80 13.39 36.47
N GLU A 577 6.16 14.45 36.95
CA GLU A 577 4.91 14.40 37.71
C GLU A 577 3.67 14.35 36.81
N ILE A 578 2.71 13.50 37.17
CA ILE A 578 1.45 13.27 36.45
C ILE A 578 0.32 14.08 37.09
N ARG A 579 -0.62 14.59 36.29
CA ARG A 579 -1.80 15.31 36.80
C ARG A 579 -2.67 14.39 37.66
N GLN A 580 -3.52 15.00 38.49
CA GLN A 580 -4.55 14.27 39.23
C GLN A 580 -5.41 13.42 38.30
N ILE A 581 -5.66 12.18 38.71
CA ILE A 581 -6.46 11.19 37.96
C ILE A 581 -7.70 10.87 38.77
N GLU A 582 -8.85 10.93 38.11
CA GLU A 582 -10.15 10.52 38.63
C GLU A 582 -10.76 9.51 37.66
N VAL A 583 -11.30 8.43 38.21
CA VAL A 583 -11.81 7.29 37.45
C VAL A 583 -13.18 6.93 38.01
N GLU A 584 -14.17 6.85 37.12
CA GLU A 584 -15.50 6.34 37.40
C GLU A 584 -15.88 5.29 36.35
N VAL A 585 -16.61 4.26 36.77
CA VAL A 585 -17.17 3.22 35.89
C VAL A 585 -18.67 3.08 36.15
N ASP A 586 -19.40 2.45 35.22
CA ASP A 586 -20.86 2.27 35.31
C ASP A 586 -21.66 3.58 35.47
N ILE A 587 -21.20 4.66 34.81
CA ILE A 587 -21.82 5.98 34.93
C ILE A 587 -23.10 6.13 34.09
N LEU A 588 -23.33 5.26 33.10
CA LEU A 588 -24.50 5.30 32.21
C LEU A 588 -25.36 4.02 32.33
N SER A 589 -26.51 4.16 32.97
CA SER A 589 -27.40 3.06 33.40
C SER A 589 -27.92 2.07 32.33
N ARG A 590 -27.88 2.43 31.05
CA ARG A 590 -28.39 1.59 29.94
C ARG A 590 -27.31 1.11 28.98
N THR A 591 -26.07 1.53 29.18
CA THR A 591 -24.94 1.11 28.33
C THR A 591 -24.39 -0.22 28.79
N HIS A 592 -23.86 -1.05 27.88
CA HIS A 592 -23.32 -2.36 28.30
C HIS A 592 -22.08 -2.20 29.18
N GLY A 593 -21.29 -1.16 28.94
CA GLY A 593 -20.36 -0.62 29.92
C GLY A 593 -19.96 0.81 29.60
N SER A 594 -19.51 1.53 30.62
CA SER A 594 -19.10 2.93 30.52
C SER A 594 -18.03 3.27 31.54
N ALA A 595 -17.17 4.22 31.18
CA ALA A 595 -16.18 4.79 32.07
C ALA A 595 -16.02 6.29 31.81
N LEU A 596 -15.78 7.06 32.87
CA LEU A 596 -15.31 8.42 32.81
C LEU A 596 -13.88 8.44 33.33
N PHE A 597 -12.92 8.72 32.44
CA PHE A 597 -11.53 8.86 32.81
C PHE A 597 -11.14 10.33 32.71
N THR A 598 -10.73 10.92 33.83
CA THR A 598 -10.29 12.32 33.92
C THR A 598 -8.84 12.36 34.39
N ARG A 599 -7.98 13.07 33.65
CA ARG A 599 -6.59 13.34 34.04
C ARG A 599 -6.29 14.83 33.87
N GLY A 600 -6.24 15.55 34.98
CA GLY A 600 -6.29 17.02 34.98
C GLY A 600 -7.50 17.51 34.18
N ASN A 601 -7.30 18.44 33.25
CA ASN A 601 -8.37 18.98 32.39
C ASN A 601 -8.53 18.19 31.07
N THR A 602 -8.22 16.89 31.07
CA THR A 602 -8.50 15.99 29.96
C THR A 602 -9.47 14.91 30.44
N GLN A 603 -10.66 14.86 29.86
CA GLN A 603 -11.72 13.95 30.25
C GLN A 603 -12.25 13.20 29.03
N ALA A 604 -12.33 11.87 29.15
CA ALA A 604 -12.90 10.99 28.15
C ALA A 604 -14.07 10.19 28.74
N LEU A 605 -15.26 10.39 28.18
CA LEU A 605 -16.40 9.49 28.39
C LEU A 605 -16.30 8.35 27.37
N VAL A 606 -16.07 7.14 27.85
CA VAL A 606 -15.94 5.96 26.99
C VAL A 606 -17.09 5.00 27.23
N VAL A 607 -17.72 4.56 26.15
CA VAL A 607 -18.90 3.69 26.19
C VAL A 607 -18.67 2.48 25.30
N THR A 608 -18.96 1.30 25.85
CA THR A 608 -18.87 0.02 25.15
C THR A 608 -20.27 -0.51 24.85
N ALA A 609 -20.44 -0.99 23.62
CA ALA A 609 -21.61 -1.73 23.16
C ALA A 609 -21.17 -3.08 22.58
N LEU A 610 -22.01 -4.09 22.83
CA LEU A 610 -21.84 -5.47 22.36
C LEU A 610 -22.87 -5.73 21.27
N GLY A 611 -22.45 -6.45 20.24
CA GLY A 611 -23.26 -6.79 19.08
C GLY A 611 -23.03 -8.22 18.62
N THR A 612 -23.74 -8.58 17.55
CA THR A 612 -23.71 -9.88 16.89
C THR A 612 -22.75 -9.86 15.69
N THR A 613 -22.53 -11.01 15.03
CA THR A 613 -21.69 -11.07 13.82
C THR A 613 -22.23 -10.24 12.65
N GLN A 614 -23.52 -9.88 12.68
CA GLN A 614 -24.17 -9.00 11.70
C GLN A 614 -23.81 -7.52 11.91
N ASP A 615 -23.39 -7.17 13.12
CA ASP A 615 -23.00 -5.82 13.50
C ASP A 615 -21.50 -5.57 13.23
N GLU A 616 -20.76 -6.60 12.75
CA GLU A 616 -19.38 -6.47 12.30
C GLU A 616 -19.27 -5.50 11.13
N GLN A 617 -18.24 -4.66 11.16
CA GLN A 617 -17.98 -3.74 10.08
C GLN A 617 -17.35 -4.49 8.91
N ILE A 618 -18.02 -4.51 7.76
CA ILE A 618 -17.42 -4.98 6.50
C ILE A 618 -16.49 -3.88 6.00
N VAL A 619 -15.19 -4.17 5.99
CA VAL A 619 -14.15 -3.27 5.53
C VAL A 619 -13.69 -3.74 4.15
N ASP A 620 -14.01 -2.95 3.12
CA ASP A 620 -13.49 -3.08 1.76
C ASP A 620 -12.26 -2.18 1.64
N ASP A 621 -11.08 -2.79 1.67
CA ASP A 621 -9.78 -2.11 1.72
C ASP A 621 -8.80 -2.76 0.73
N ILE A 622 -7.65 -2.13 0.53
CA ILE A 622 -6.62 -2.52 -0.44
C ILE A 622 -6.04 -3.92 -0.19
N GLU A 623 -6.06 -4.37 1.06
CA GLU A 623 -5.60 -5.70 1.49
C GLU A 623 -6.70 -6.78 1.33
N GLY A 624 -7.90 -6.38 0.94
CA GLY A 624 -9.05 -7.23 0.73
C GLY A 624 -10.16 -7.05 1.77
N ASP A 625 -11.28 -7.68 1.47
CA ASP A 625 -12.51 -7.62 2.22
C ASP A 625 -12.34 -8.37 3.54
N ARG A 626 -12.50 -7.67 4.67
CA ARG A 626 -12.47 -8.27 6.00
C ARG A 626 -13.68 -7.83 6.82
N ARG A 627 -13.96 -8.60 7.86
CA ARG A 627 -14.94 -8.22 8.88
C ARG A 627 -14.22 -7.82 10.15
N GLU A 628 -14.38 -6.57 10.53
CA GLU A 628 -13.84 -6.02 11.75
C GLU A 628 -14.85 -6.23 12.88
N HIS A 629 -14.42 -6.91 13.93
CA HIS A 629 -15.26 -7.26 15.07
C HIS A 629 -14.97 -6.37 16.29
N PHE A 630 -13.86 -5.63 16.27
CA PHE A 630 -13.55 -4.61 17.27
C PHE A 630 -13.44 -3.23 16.62
N MET A 631 -14.37 -2.33 16.95
CA MET A 631 -14.41 -0.97 16.45
C MET A 631 -14.18 0.01 17.59
N LEU A 632 -13.24 0.95 17.43
CA LEU A 632 -13.02 2.04 18.35
C LEU A 632 -13.20 3.37 17.61
N HIS A 633 -14.26 4.09 17.95
CA HIS A 633 -14.55 5.40 17.40
C HIS A 633 -14.18 6.48 18.42
N TYR A 634 -13.46 7.49 17.94
CA TYR A 634 -13.01 8.63 18.73
C TYR A 634 -13.64 9.89 18.18
N ASN A 635 -14.25 10.69 19.05
CA ASN A 635 -14.93 11.93 18.70
C ASN A 635 -14.35 13.09 19.52
N PHE A 636 -14.06 14.21 18.87
CA PHE A 636 -13.51 15.41 19.50
C PHE A 636 -14.41 16.62 19.25
N PRO A 637 -15.48 16.78 20.04
CA PRO A 637 -16.40 17.89 19.87
C PRO A 637 -15.73 19.23 20.26
N PRO A 638 -16.13 20.35 19.65
CA PRO A 638 -15.46 21.64 19.86
C PRO A 638 -15.61 22.19 21.27
N PHE A 639 -16.68 21.82 21.98
CA PHE A 639 -16.85 22.21 23.38
C PHE A 639 -15.75 21.64 24.29
N ALA A 640 -15.08 20.54 23.90
CA ALA A 640 -14.00 19.94 24.69
C ALA A 640 -12.79 20.86 24.88
N VAL A 641 -12.64 21.86 24.00
CA VAL A 641 -11.63 22.92 24.09
C VAL A 641 -12.24 24.29 24.35
N GLY A 642 -13.56 24.37 24.59
CA GLY A 642 -14.28 25.62 24.83
C GLY A 642 -14.56 26.44 23.56
N GLU A 643 -14.49 25.83 22.38
CA GLU A 643 -14.71 26.52 21.10
C GLU A 643 -16.14 26.31 20.56
N ALA A 644 -16.62 27.27 19.78
CA ALA A 644 -17.88 27.17 19.04
C ALA A 644 -17.60 26.85 17.56
N SER A 645 -17.90 25.62 17.12
CA SER A 645 -17.81 25.24 15.70
C SER A 645 -18.89 24.22 15.32
N ALA A 646 -19.15 24.08 14.01
CA ALA A 646 -20.13 23.13 13.52
C ALA A 646 -19.60 21.69 13.61
N ILE A 647 -20.41 20.78 14.17
CA ILE A 647 -20.10 19.36 14.23
C ILE A 647 -20.12 18.78 12.80
N ARG A 648 -19.02 18.15 12.40
CA ARG A 648 -18.84 17.53 11.06
C ARG A 648 -18.54 16.05 11.22
N ALA A 649 -18.43 15.35 10.08
CA ALA A 649 -17.92 13.98 10.08
C ALA A 649 -16.47 13.95 10.63
N PRO A 650 -16.04 12.82 11.24
CA PRO A 650 -14.72 12.70 11.83
C PRO A 650 -13.60 13.07 10.86
N GLY A 651 -12.71 13.95 11.31
CA GLY A 651 -11.54 14.39 10.57
C GLY A 651 -10.37 13.40 10.66
N ARG A 652 -9.28 13.71 9.94
CA ARG A 652 -8.07 12.88 9.93
C ARG A 652 -7.49 12.67 11.33
N ARG A 653 -7.53 13.68 12.21
CA ARG A 653 -6.97 13.58 13.57
C ARG A 653 -7.77 12.63 14.44
N GLU A 654 -9.10 12.70 14.35
CA GLU A 654 -10.00 11.80 15.10
C GLU A 654 -9.82 10.35 14.68
N ILE A 655 -9.76 10.07 13.38
CA ILE A 655 -9.45 8.73 12.84
C ILE A 655 -8.07 8.25 13.33
N GLY A 656 -7.05 9.12 13.29
CA GLY A 656 -5.70 8.78 13.75
C GLY A 656 -5.62 8.49 15.25
N HIS A 657 -6.26 9.29 16.09
CA HIS A 657 -6.31 9.07 17.54
C HIS A 657 -7.11 7.81 17.88
N GLY A 658 -8.25 7.60 17.22
CA GLY A 658 -9.05 6.37 17.36
C GLY A 658 -8.24 5.13 16.99
N LYS A 659 -7.51 5.16 15.87
CA LYS A 659 -6.67 4.02 15.49
C LYS A 659 -5.49 3.80 16.44
N LEU A 660 -4.88 4.85 16.98
CA LEU A 660 -3.83 4.70 18.00
C LEU A 660 -4.38 4.01 19.26
N ALA A 661 -5.54 4.44 19.75
CA ALA A 661 -6.17 3.80 20.89
C ALA A 661 -6.59 2.36 20.59
N TRP A 662 -7.08 2.11 19.37
CA TRP A 662 -7.39 0.77 18.89
C TRP A 662 -6.16 -0.13 18.91
N LYS A 663 -5.01 0.34 18.39
CA LYS A 663 -3.73 -0.39 18.38
C LYS A 663 -3.23 -0.68 19.80
N ALA A 664 -3.51 0.21 20.76
CA ALA A 664 -3.14 -0.01 22.16
C ALA A 664 -3.98 -1.11 22.85
N ILE A 665 -5.26 -1.26 22.46
CA ILE A 665 -6.20 -2.18 23.10
C ILE A 665 -6.27 -3.54 22.39
N HIS A 666 -6.18 -3.55 21.06
CA HIS A 666 -6.29 -4.77 20.26
C HIS A 666 -5.40 -5.94 20.73
N PRO A 667 -4.13 -5.72 21.14
CA PRO A 667 -3.26 -6.81 21.60
C PRO A 667 -3.70 -7.53 22.89
N VAL A 668 -4.60 -6.93 23.68
CA VAL A 668 -5.10 -7.52 24.94
C VAL A 668 -6.54 -8.00 24.84
N LEU A 669 -7.17 -7.88 23.66
CA LEU A 669 -8.53 -8.37 23.46
C LEU A 669 -8.56 -9.92 23.45
N PRO A 670 -9.64 -10.52 23.95
CA PRO A 670 -9.85 -11.95 23.85
C PRO A 670 -10.07 -12.36 22.39
N ASP A 671 -9.72 -13.61 22.09
CA ASP A 671 -10.08 -14.19 20.80
C ASP A 671 -11.60 -14.31 20.65
N LYS A 672 -12.09 -14.22 19.42
CA LYS A 672 -13.53 -14.36 19.11
C LYS A 672 -14.13 -15.70 19.58
N SER A 673 -13.32 -16.76 19.73
CA SER A 673 -13.79 -18.03 20.29
C SER A 673 -14.08 -17.95 21.79
N GLU A 674 -13.36 -17.10 22.51
CA GLU A 674 -13.49 -16.89 23.95
C GLU A 674 -14.60 -15.89 24.25
N PHE A 675 -14.62 -14.77 23.54
CA PHE A 675 -15.64 -13.74 23.68
C PHE A 675 -16.33 -13.46 22.35
N PRO A 676 -17.39 -14.23 21.99
CA PRO A 676 -17.96 -14.25 20.64
C PRO A 676 -18.78 -13.01 20.24
N TYR A 677 -18.59 -11.87 20.89
CA TYR A 677 -19.32 -10.64 20.61
C TYR A 677 -18.56 -9.73 19.65
N THR A 678 -19.31 -8.96 18.88
CA THR A 678 -18.78 -7.76 18.22
C THR A 678 -18.70 -6.65 19.25
N ILE A 679 -17.56 -5.97 19.35
CA ILE A 679 -17.31 -4.93 20.35
C ILE A 679 -17.20 -3.58 19.65
N ARG A 680 -18.04 -2.63 20.04
CA ARG A 680 -17.93 -1.23 19.63
C ARG A 680 -17.67 -0.37 20.85
N VAL A 681 -16.55 0.35 20.81
CA VAL A 681 -16.19 1.37 21.79
C VAL A 681 -16.33 2.75 21.14
N VAL A 682 -16.93 3.69 21.87
CA VAL A 682 -17.01 5.10 21.48
C VAL A 682 -16.40 5.93 22.60
N SER A 683 -15.39 6.74 22.27
CA SER A 683 -14.78 7.71 23.16
C SER A 683 -15.21 9.11 22.77
N GLU A 684 -15.99 9.75 23.63
CA GLU A 684 -16.39 11.15 23.54
C GLU A 684 -15.45 11.97 24.43
N ILE A 685 -14.65 12.85 23.83
CA ILE A 685 -13.79 13.74 24.61
C ILE A 685 -14.63 14.89 25.15
N MET A 686 -14.72 14.97 26.48
CA MET A 686 -15.52 15.97 27.19
C MET A 686 -14.70 17.20 27.52
N GLU A 687 -13.41 17.02 27.81
CA GLU A 687 -12.43 18.08 28.09
C GLU A 687 -11.09 17.68 27.49
N SER A 688 -10.31 18.63 27.00
CA SER A 688 -8.98 18.36 26.45
C SER A 688 -7.98 19.45 26.79
N ASP A 689 -6.95 19.04 27.54
CA ASP A 689 -5.79 19.87 27.87
C ASP A 689 -4.49 19.06 27.86
N GLY A 690 -4.45 17.96 27.13
CA GLY A 690 -3.26 17.12 26.99
C GLY A 690 -3.63 15.66 26.72
N SER A 691 -3.23 15.17 25.56
CA SER A 691 -3.36 13.78 25.09
C SER A 691 -4.68 13.06 25.45
N SER A 692 -5.76 13.55 24.87
CA SER A 692 -7.08 12.89 24.89
C SER A 692 -7.04 11.48 24.29
N SER A 693 -6.13 11.17 23.36
CA SER A 693 -5.97 9.81 22.83
C SER A 693 -5.50 8.80 23.88
N MET A 694 -4.64 9.21 24.81
CA MET A 694 -4.21 8.34 25.91
C MET A 694 -5.28 8.22 27.01
N ALA A 695 -6.08 9.27 27.23
CA ALA A 695 -7.28 9.17 28.06
C ALA A 695 -8.30 8.19 27.47
N THR A 696 -8.47 8.17 26.14
CA THR A 696 -9.28 7.16 25.44
C THR A 696 -8.79 5.74 25.68
N VAL A 697 -7.47 5.48 25.67
CA VAL A 697 -6.92 4.15 25.98
C VAL A 697 -7.33 3.72 27.37
N CYS A 698 -7.07 4.56 28.39
CA CYS A 698 -7.42 4.26 29.77
C CYS A 698 -8.93 4.04 29.95
N GLY A 699 -9.75 4.97 29.42
CA GLY A 699 -11.21 4.85 29.48
C GLY A 699 -11.76 3.63 28.74
N THR A 700 -11.12 3.23 27.62
CA THR A 700 -11.50 2.00 26.90
C THR A 700 -11.18 0.76 27.72
N SER A 701 -10.00 0.68 28.33
CA SER A 701 -9.65 -0.44 29.21
C SER A 701 -10.67 -0.59 30.35
N LEU A 702 -11.05 0.52 30.98
CA LEU A 702 -12.06 0.54 32.06
C LEU A 702 -13.45 0.15 31.57
N ALA A 703 -13.92 0.73 30.46
CA ALA A 703 -15.25 0.46 29.93
C ALA A 703 -15.40 -0.98 29.42
N LEU A 704 -14.33 -1.59 28.89
CA LEU A 704 -14.32 -3.00 28.50
C LEU A 704 -14.43 -3.91 29.73
N MET A 705 -13.68 -3.63 30.81
CA MET A 705 -13.77 -4.39 32.05
C MET A 705 -15.15 -4.27 32.71
N ASP A 706 -15.70 -3.04 32.78
CA ASP A 706 -17.06 -2.78 33.28
C ASP A 706 -18.13 -3.54 32.47
N THR A 707 -17.91 -3.72 31.17
CA THR A 707 -18.80 -4.49 30.29
C THR A 707 -18.76 -6.00 30.56
N GLY A 708 -17.68 -6.51 31.19
CA GLY A 708 -17.41 -7.94 31.31
C GLY A 708 -16.65 -8.53 30.11
N VAL A 709 -15.95 -7.70 29.33
CA VAL A 709 -15.04 -8.20 28.28
C VAL A 709 -13.77 -8.75 28.95
N PRO A 710 -13.41 -10.02 28.74
CA PRO A 710 -12.24 -10.63 29.36
C PRO A 710 -10.95 -10.20 28.66
N ILE A 711 -10.56 -8.93 28.85
CA ILE A 711 -9.27 -8.44 28.36
C ILE A 711 -8.13 -9.10 29.17
N LYS A 712 -7.02 -9.44 28.49
CA LYS A 712 -5.87 -10.13 29.09
C LYS A 712 -5.28 -9.36 30.29
N ALA A 713 -5.20 -8.04 30.18
CA ALA A 713 -4.73 -7.15 31.24
C ALA A 713 -5.21 -5.71 31.00
N PRO A 714 -5.34 -4.87 32.06
CA PRO A 714 -5.63 -3.45 31.90
C PRO A 714 -4.52 -2.70 31.15
N VAL A 715 -4.91 -1.75 30.30
CA VAL A 715 -3.99 -0.95 29.48
C VAL A 715 -4.12 0.53 29.82
N ALA A 716 -3.00 1.18 30.11
CA ALA A 716 -2.95 2.63 30.28
C ALA A 716 -2.06 3.29 29.24
N GLY A 717 -2.32 4.57 28.99
CA GLY A 717 -1.54 5.41 28.08
C GLY A 717 -1.01 6.68 28.74
N ILE A 718 0.19 7.10 28.36
CA ILE A 718 0.80 8.37 28.76
C ILE A 718 1.34 9.11 27.54
N ALA A 719 1.27 10.44 27.58
CA ALA A 719 1.94 11.30 26.60
C ALA A 719 3.11 12.01 27.25
N MET A 720 4.22 12.01 26.55
CA MET A 720 5.50 12.56 26.94
C MET A 720 5.88 13.66 25.97
N GLY A 721 6.64 14.64 26.45
CA GLY A 721 7.21 15.68 25.62
C GLY A 721 8.69 15.84 25.82
N LEU A 722 9.31 16.61 24.93
CA LEU A 722 10.71 16.98 25.01
C LEU A 722 10.87 18.47 24.79
N ILE A 723 11.70 19.10 25.62
CA ILE A 723 12.25 20.42 25.33
C ILE A 723 13.76 20.24 25.17
N LYS A 724 14.30 20.56 24.00
CA LYS A 724 15.72 20.44 23.66
C LYS A 724 16.27 21.78 23.20
N ASP A 725 17.31 22.26 23.84
CA ASP A 725 18.06 23.44 23.44
C ASP A 725 19.54 23.07 23.30
N LYS A 726 20.03 23.02 22.05
CA LYS A 726 21.35 22.51 21.71
C LYS A 726 21.56 21.09 22.28
N ASP A 727 22.41 20.96 23.30
CA ASP A 727 22.77 19.68 23.93
C ASP A 727 22.02 19.43 25.26
N GLU A 728 21.35 20.45 25.81
CA GLU A 728 20.52 20.30 27.01
C GLU A 728 19.10 19.87 26.62
N TYR A 729 18.51 18.96 27.41
CA TYR A 729 17.14 18.53 27.19
C TYR A 729 16.40 18.19 28.49
N VAL A 730 15.07 18.31 28.47
CA VAL A 730 14.16 17.93 29.56
C VAL A 730 13.02 17.11 28.99
N ILE A 731 12.79 15.92 29.56
CA ILE A 731 11.67 15.04 29.20
C ILE A 731 10.51 15.32 30.15
N LEU A 732 9.32 15.55 29.60
CA LEU A 732 8.11 15.91 30.34
C LEU A 732 7.12 14.74 30.34
N SER A 733 6.64 14.34 31.51
CA SER A 733 5.57 13.35 31.70
C SER A 733 4.19 14.03 31.66
N ASP A 734 3.22 13.38 31.03
CA ASP A 734 1.82 13.82 30.98
C ASP A 734 1.69 15.30 30.56
N ILE A 735 2.10 15.57 29.32
CA ILE A 735 2.18 16.92 28.76
C ILE A 735 0.82 17.60 28.64
N LEU A 736 0.82 18.91 28.87
CA LEU A 736 -0.29 19.80 28.59
C LEU A 736 -0.41 20.12 27.10
N GLY A 737 -1.56 20.65 26.67
CA GLY A 737 -1.73 21.16 25.30
C GLY A 737 -0.71 22.27 24.94
N ASP A 738 -0.43 23.17 25.90
CA ASP A 738 0.58 24.21 25.74
C ASP A 738 1.99 23.63 25.57
N GLU A 739 2.32 22.60 26.35
CA GLU A 739 3.65 21.97 26.34
C GLU A 739 3.87 21.10 25.09
N ASP A 740 2.82 20.45 24.58
CA ASP A 740 2.86 19.85 23.24
C ASP A 740 3.18 20.94 22.23
N TYR A 741 2.36 22.00 22.16
CA TYR A 741 2.51 23.07 21.17
C TYR A 741 3.90 23.72 21.17
N LEU A 742 4.51 23.92 22.33
CA LEU A 742 5.81 24.60 22.49
C LEU A 742 7.02 23.63 22.53
N GLY A 743 6.77 22.33 22.72
CA GLY A 743 7.78 21.28 22.78
C GLY A 743 8.33 20.87 21.42
N ASP A 744 9.32 19.98 21.43
CA ASP A 744 10.02 19.47 20.24
C ASP A 744 9.62 18.05 19.86
N MET A 745 8.96 17.33 20.77
CA MET A 745 8.53 15.95 20.60
C MET A 745 7.18 15.74 21.27
N ASP A 746 6.32 14.96 20.61
CA ASP A 746 5.10 14.37 21.18
C ASP A 746 5.26 12.85 21.11
N PHE A 747 5.43 12.21 22.27
CA PHE A 747 5.74 10.78 22.39
C PHE A 747 4.70 10.09 23.26
N LYS A 748 3.89 9.22 22.67
CA LYS A 748 2.79 8.52 23.33
C LYS A 748 3.14 7.05 23.49
N VAL A 749 3.00 6.54 24.70
CA VAL A 749 3.23 5.13 25.03
C VAL A 749 2.00 4.59 25.71
N ALA A 750 1.51 3.45 25.22
CA ALA A 750 0.46 2.68 25.86
C ALA A 750 0.90 1.24 26.08
N GLY A 751 0.33 0.60 27.11
CA GLY A 751 0.72 -0.74 27.49
C GLY A 751 0.14 -1.20 28.83
N THR A 752 0.46 -2.43 29.17
CA THR A 752 0.12 -3.07 30.44
C THR A 752 1.26 -2.89 31.44
N SER A 753 1.21 -3.61 32.57
CA SER A 753 2.34 -3.72 33.49
C SER A 753 3.53 -4.46 32.86
N GLU A 754 3.26 -5.43 31.98
CA GLU A 754 4.27 -6.34 31.43
C GLU A 754 4.99 -5.76 30.21
N GLY A 755 4.34 -4.91 29.43
CA GLY A 755 4.93 -4.39 28.21
C GLY A 755 4.15 -3.28 27.52
N VAL A 756 4.71 -2.82 26.41
CA VAL A 756 4.14 -1.82 25.51
C VAL A 756 3.16 -2.52 24.56
N THR A 757 2.00 -1.90 24.34
CA THR A 757 1.00 -2.33 23.35
C THR A 757 0.90 -1.38 22.15
N ALA A 758 1.23 -0.11 22.34
CA ALA A 758 1.35 0.84 21.23
C ALA A 758 2.37 1.93 21.56
N LEU A 759 3.08 2.38 20.54
CA LEU A 759 4.00 3.50 20.61
C LEU A 759 3.78 4.44 19.41
N GLN A 760 3.68 5.73 19.68
CA GLN A 760 3.63 6.78 18.67
C GLN A 760 4.61 7.89 19.04
N MET A 761 5.44 8.32 18.09
CA MET A 761 6.36 9.44 18.26
C MET A 761 6.23 10.40 17.09
N ASP A 762 6.18 11.69 17.39
CA ASP A 762 6.22 12.78 16.43
C ASP A 762 7.28 13.81 16.82
N MET A 763 8.23 14.05 15.93
CA MET A 763 9.21 15.12 16.08
C MET A 763 8.72 16.41 15.43
N LYS A 764 8.97 17.53 16.10
CA LYS A 764 8.78 18.91 15.56
C LYS A 764 10.09 19.56 15.15
N ILE A 765 11.21 18.90 15.46
CA ILE A 765 12.57 19.26 15.02
C ILE A 765 13.10 18.16 14.10
N SER A 766 14.27 18.36 13.51
CA SER A 766 14.89 17.44 12.56
C SER A 766 15.31 16.08 13.13
N GLY A 767 15.01 15.77 14.40
CA GLY A 767 15.14 14.45 15.01
C GLY A 767 15.81 14.46 16.39
N ILE A 768 15.91 13.28 17.02
CA ILE A 768 16.54 13.04 18.33
C ILE A 768 17.50 11.85 18.32
N SER A 769 18.36 11.78 19.35
CA SER A 769 19.27 10.66 19.58
C SER A 769 18.58 9.46 20.23
N PHE A 770 19.17 8.27 20.07
CA PHE A 770 18.69 7.05 20.71
C PHE A 770 18.66 7.12 22.24
N GLU A 771 19.61 7.84 22.85
CA GLU A 771 19.66 8.02 24.31
C GLU A 771 18.41 8.74 24.84
N ILE A 772 17.91 9.75 24.11
CA ILE A 772 16.70 10.46 24.48
C ILE A 772 15.48 9.54 24.36
N VAL A 773 15.43 8.69 23.33
CA VAL A 773 14.34 7.70 23.14
C VAL A 773 14.32 6.71 24.30
N GLU A 774 15.47 6.17 24.69
CA GLU A 774 15.61 5.20 25.79
C GLU A 774 15.11 5.79 27.11
N LYS A 775 15.64 6.97 27.50
CA LYS A 775 15.20 7.67 28.72
C LYS A 775 13.72 8.05 28.68
N SER A 776 13.19 8.39 27.50
CA SER A 776 11.76 8.71 27.33
C SER A 776 10.88 7.48 27.55
N LEU A 777 11.31 6.30 27.10
CA LEU A 777 10.61 5.03 27.34
C LEU A 777 10.62 4.65 28.83
N GLU A 778 11.75 4.81 29.51
CA GLU A 778 11.86 4.53 30.95
C GLU A 778 10.93 5.43 31.78
N GLN A 779 10.96 6.74 31.53
CA GLN A 779 10.10 7.70 32.23
C GLN A 779 8.62 7.46 31.88
N ALA A 780 8.31 7.12 30.63
CA ALA A 780 6.96 6.76 30.21
C ALA A 780 6.45 5.49 30.90
N LYS A 781 7.31 4.48 31.09
CA LYS A 781 6.97 3.25 31.83
C LYS A 781 6.57 3.57 33.27
N ALA A 782 7.37 4.36 33.98
CA ALA A 782 7.07 4.77 35.34
C ALA A 782 5.70 5.48 35.41
N GLY A 783 5.45 6.38 34.46
CA GLY A 783 4.19 7.10 34.43
C GLY A 783 2.97 6.23 34.04
N ARG A 784 3.14 5.30 33.10
CA ARG A 784 2.12 4.32 32.71
C ARG A 784 1.70 3.45 33.90
N LEU A 785 2.68 2.95 34.66
CA LEU A 785 2.41 2.13 35.85
C LEU A 785 1.66 2.91 36.94
N HIS A 786 2.00 4.19 37.13
CA HIS A 786 1.26 5.05 38.07
C HIS A 786 -0.22 5.23 37.66
N ILE A 787 -0.49 5.40 36.35
CA ILE A 787 -1.86 5.52 35.85
C ILE A 787 -2.63 4.19 36.03
N LEU A 788 -1.98 3.05 35.74
CA LEU A 788 -2.56 1.73 35.98
C LEU A 788 -2.93 1.52 37.44
N GLU A 789 -2.07 1.94 38.38
CA GLU A 789 -2.36 1.88 39.82
C GLU A 789 -3.68 2.62 40.16
N LYS A 790 -3.87 3.83 39.61
CA LYS A 790 -5.11 4.62 39.81
C LYS A 790 -6.34 3.98 39.19
N MET A 791 -6.21 3.36 38.01
CA MET A 791 -7.28 2.64 37.35
C MET A 791 -7.69 1.39 38.15
N ASN A 792 -6.71 0.58 38.55
CA ASN A 792 -6.92 -0.68 39.27
C ASN A 792 -7.49 -0.47 40.67
N ALA A 793 -7.35 0.73 41.25
CA ALA A 793 -8.00 1.09 42.51
C ALA A 793 -9.53 1.18 42.39
N VAL A 794 -10.07 1.33 41.17
CA VAL A 794 -11.52 1.38 40.90
C VAL A 794 -12.03 0.04 40.34
N ILE A 795 -11.36 -0.49 39.31
CA ILE A 795 -11.65 -1.79 38.74
C ILE A 795 -10.35 -2.44 38.27
N SER A 796 -9.99 -3.57 38.87
CA SER A 796 -8.73 -4.28 38.59
C SER A 796 -8.91 -5.47 37.64
N GLU A 797 -10.13 -6.00 37.53
CA GLU A 797 -10.48 -7.15 36.72
C GLU A 797 -11.84 -6.88 36.03
N HIS A 798 -12.11 -7.60 34.94
CA HIS A 798 -13.41 -7.49 34.28
C HIS A 798 -14.53 -8.06 35.16
N SER A 799 -15.76 -7.60 34.95
CA SER A 799 -16.94 -8.20 35.58
C SER A 799 -17.04 -9.69 35.22
N ASP A 800 -17.47 -10.54 36.17
CA ASP A 800 -17.62 -11.99 35.96
C ASP A 800 -18.58 -12.34 34.81
N ASP A 801 -19.54 -11.46 34.56
CA ASP A 801 -20.57 -11.62 33.54
C ASP A 801 -20.95 -10.28 32.92
N VAL A 802 -21.52 -10.32 31.71
CA VAL A 802 -22.06 -9.13 31.05
C VAL A 802 -23.32 -8.64 31.75
N LYS A 803 -23.57 -7.32 31.74
CA LYS A 803 -24.74 -6.71 32.39
C LYS A 803 -26.07 -7.28 31.86
N ASP A 804 -27.13 -7.25 32.66
CA ASP A 804 -28.43 -7.86 32.32
C ASP A 804 -29.08 -7.32 31.04
N HIS A 805 -28.87 -6.04 30.72
CA HIS A 805 -29.36 -5.41 29.49
C HIS A 805 -28.37 -5.52 28.32
N ALA A 806 -27.20 -6.12 28.52
CA ALA A 806 -26.32 -6.50 27.42
C ALA A 806 -26.88 -7.75 26.72
N PRO A 807 -26.74 -7.85 25.38
CA PRO A 807 -27.23 -9.00 24.65
C PRO A 807 -26.55 -10.26 25.16
N ARG A 808 -27.35 -11.26 25.53
CA ARG A 808 -26.89 -12.57 25.95
C ARG A 808 -26.67 -13.45 24.74
N MET A 809 -25.51 -14.09 24.68
CA MET A 809 -25.23 -15.13 23.70
C MET A 809 -25.23 -16.51 24.34
N LEU A 810 -26.07 -17.40 23.83
CA LEU A 810 -26.02 -18.82 24.13
C LEU A 810 -25.51 -19.57 22.90
N SER A 811 -24.50 -20.40 23.09
CA SER A 811 -24.00 -21.30 22.05
C SER A 811 -24.29 -22.75 22.41
N PHE A 812 -24.76 -23.54 21.45
CA PHE A 812 -24.88 -24.99 21.56
C PHE A 812 -24.65 -25.66 20.20
N TYR A 813 -24.45 -26.97 20.20
CA TYR A 813 -24.22 -27.73 18.97
C TYR A 813 -25.45 -28.57 18.61
N ILE A 814 -25.72 -28.66 17.30
CA ILE A 814 -26.69 -29.57 16.71
C ILE A 814 -25.97 -30.47 15.70
N ASP A 815 -26.50 -31.67 15.48
CA ASP A 815 -25.93 -32.58 14.49
C ASP A 815 -26.01 -31.96 13.07
N LYS A 816 -24.99 -32.18 12.24
CA LYS A 816 -24.86 -31.53 10.92
C LYS A 816 -26.00 -31.89 9.97
N ASP A 817 -26.54 -33.10 10.08
CA ASP A 817 -27.70 -33.58 9.32
C ASP A 817 -29.01 -32.87 9.73
N LYS A 818 -29.07 -32.33 10.96
CA LYS A 818 -30.23 -31.60 11.49
C LYS A 818 -30.24 -30.11 11.13
N ILE A 819 -29.16 -29.55 10.58
CA ILE A 819 -29.07 -28.13 10.16
C ILE A 819 -30.22 -27.75 9.20
N SER A 820 -30.54 -28.62 8.22
CA SER A 820 -31.62 -28.33 7.27
C SER A 820 -33.00 -28.29 7.93
N ALA A 821 -33.24 -29.14 8.94
CA ALA A 821 -34.49 -29.16 9.70
C ALA A 821 -34.60 -27.93 10.59
N ALA A 822 -33.50 -27.60 11.28
CA ALA A 822 -33.31 -26.40 12.08
C ALA A 822 -33.65 -25.10 11.30
N ILE A 823 -33.09 -24.92 10.11
CA ILE A 823 -33.38 -23.75 9.27
C ILE A 823 -34.82 -23.81 8.74
N GLY A 824 -35.27 -25.00 8.32
CA GLY A 824 -36.56 -25.25 7.70
C GLY A 824 -36.65 -24.71 6.26
N ALA A 825 -37.70 -25.10 5.53
CA ALA A 825 -37.86 -24.71 4.12
C ALA A 825 -37.86 -23.17 3.95
N LYS A 826 -36.92 -22.65 3.15
CA LYS A 826 -36.68 -21.20 2.94
C LYS A 826 -36.43 -20.41 4.23
N GLY A 827 -35.91 -21.04 5.29
CA GLY A 827 -35.66 -20.37 6.57
C GLY A 827 -36.92 -20.14 7.41
N LYS A 828 -38.04 -20.83 7.12
CA LYS A 828 -39.31 -20.61 7.83
C LYS A 828 -39.20 -20.96 9.33
N ASN A 829 -38.50 -22.03 9.69
CA ASN A 829 -38.41 -22.48 11.08
C ASN A 829 -37.58 -21.51 11.91
N ILE A 830 -36.35 -21.22 11.47
CA ILE A 830 -35.47 -20.27 12.15
C ILE A 830 -36.12 -18.88 12.29
N ARG A 831 -36.81 -18.38 11.26
CA ARG A 831 -37.57 -17.11 11.36
C ARG A 831 -38.68 -17.18 12.39
N SER A 832 -39.45 -18.26 12.43
CA SER A 832 -40.52 -18.43 13.42
C SER A 832 -39.97 -18.49 14.84
N VAL A 833 -38.82 -19.12 15.06
CA VAL A 833 -38.17 -19.14 16.37
C VAL A 833 -37.70 -17.73 16.74
N CYS A 834 -37.00 -17.03 15.83
CA CYS A 834 -36.56 -15.65 16.07
C CYS A 834 -37.72 -14.70 16.40
N GLU A 835 -38.83 -14.77 15.64
CA GLU A 835 -40.01 -13.92 15.87
C GLU A 835 -40.69 -14.20 17.22
N ARG A 836 -40.77 -15.46 17.64
CA ARG A 836 -41.45 -15.86 18.90
C ARG A 836 -40.60 -15.64 20.15
N SER A 837 -39.29 -15.75 20.01
CA SER A 837 -38.34 -15.62 21.12
C SER A 837 -37.75 -14.21 21.25
N ASN A 838 -37.98 -13.34 20.26
CA ASN A 838 -37.32 -12.03 20.15
C ASN A 838 -35.77 -12.14 20.15
N ALA A 839 -35.25 -13.31 19.73
CA ALA A 839 -33.82 -13.58 19.61
C ALA A 839 -33.38 -13.61 18.15
N LYS A 840 -32.11 -13.34 17.89
CA LYS A 840 -31.44 -13.64 16.61
C LYS A 840 -30.72 -14.98 16.74
N ILE A 841 -30.92 -15.87 15.78
CA ILE A 841 -30.27 -17.18 15.75
C ILE A 841 -29.38 -17.27 14.52
N GLU A 842 -28.15 -17.72 14.71
CA GLU A 842 -27.20 -18.03 13.65
C GLU A 842 -26.79 -19.50 13.76
N ILE A 843 -26.72 -20.18 12.62
CA ILE A 843 -26.35 -21.60 12.55
C ILE A 843 -25.15 -21.71 11.63
N GLY A 844 -24.02 -22.13 12.17
CA GLY A 844 -22.80 -22.41 11.43
C GLY A 844 -22.87 -23.73 10.67
N ASP A 845 -22.08 -23.85 9.62
CA ASP A 845 -21.96 -25.07 8.81
C ASP A 845 -21.36 -26.25 9.59
N ASP A 846 -20.73 -25.97 10.74
CA ASP A 846 -20.20 -26.95 11.68
C ASP A 846 -21.26 -27.52 12.63
N GLY A 847 -22.48 -26.98 12.64
CA GLY A 847 -23.55 -27.32 13.57
C GLY A 847 -23.60 -26.44 14.81
N LYS A 848 -22.75 -25.41 14.94
CA LYS A 848 -22.81 -24.46 16.06
C LYS A 848 -24.00 -23.52 15.88
N VAL A 849 -24.91 -23.51 16.85
CA VAL A 849 -26.04 -22.57 16.93
C VAL A 849 -25.70 -21.49 17.96
N SER A 850 -25.72 -20.23 17.52
CA SER A 850 -25.51 -19.05 18.37
C SER A 850 -26.81 -18.27 18.47
N VAL A 851 -27.34 -18.13 19.68
CA VAL A 851 -28.58 -17.43 19.99
C VAL A 851 -28.25 -16.13 20.69
N PHE A 852 -28.71 -15.01 20.14
CA PHE A 852 -28.50 -13.67 20.68
C PHE A 852 -29.84 -13.07 21.09
N ALA A 853 -30.01 -12.69 22.36
CA ALA A 853 -31.23 -12.04 22.82
C ALA A 853 -30.95 -10.91 23.81
N THR A 854 -31.91 -10.00 23.97
CA THR A 854 -31.80 -8.87 24.92
C THR A 854 -31.86 -9.30 26.38
N SER A 855 -32.33 -10.51 26.66
CA SER A 855 -32.37 -11.09 28.00
C SER A 855 -32.01 -12.59 27.98
N GLY A 856 -31.47 -13.10 29.08
CA GLY A 856 -31.16 -14.54 29.20
C GLY A 856 -32.39 -15.44 29.06
N THR A 857 -33.55 -14.97 29.51
CA THR A 857 -34.83 -15.68 29.37
C THR A 857 -35.25 -15.84 27.90
N GLU A 858 -35.12 -14.79 27.09
CA GLU A 858 -35.42 -14.87 25.66
C GLU A 858 -34.45 -15.80 24.93
N ALA A 859 -33.17 -15.77 25.31
CA ALA A 859 -32.16 -16.67 24.75
C ALA A 859 -32.46 -18.15 25.06
N GLU A 860 -32.84 -18.48 26.30
CA GLU A 860 -33.20 -19.86 26.68
C GLU A 860 -34.50 -20.32 26.01
N ILE A 861 -35.48 -19.43 25.83
CA ILE A 861 -36.71 -19.72 25.06
C ILE A 861 -36.35 -20.07 23.61
N ALA A 862 -35.51 -19.25 22.96
CA ALA A 862 -35.03 -19.49 21.62
C ALA A 862 -34.30 -20.83 21.49
N LYS A 863 -33.36 -21.12 22.40
CA LYS A 863 -32.61 -22.37 22.45
C LYS A 863 -33.55 -23.58 22.60
N SER A 864 -34.51 -23.51 23.53
CA SER A 864 -35.47 -24.59 23.76
C SER A 864 -36.34 -24.83 22.53
N MET A 865 -36.91 -23.78 21.94
CA MET A 865 -37.69 -23.87 20.70
C MET A 865 -36.88 -24.46 19.54
N MET A 866 -35.60 -24.12 19.46
CA MET A 866 -34.70 -24.60 18.44
C MET A 866 -34.43 -26.09 18.58
N ILE A 867 -34.09 -26.55 19.80
CA ILE A 867 -33.89 -27.95 20.13
C ILE A 867 -35.17 -28.74 19.84
N ASP A 868 -36.32 -28.29 20.35
CA ASP A 868 -37.62 -28.93 20.12
C ASP A 868 -37.96 -29.08 18.64
N SER A 869 -37.54 -28.13 17.80
CA SER A 869 -37.80 -28.15 16.36
C SER A 869 -37.01 -29.20 15.60
N ILE A 870 -35.87 -29.65 16.13
CA ILE A 870 -35.00 -30.68 15.54
C ILE A 870 -35.08 -32.02 16.27
N THR A 871 -35.68 -32.06 17.45
CA THR A 871 -35.96 -33.29 18.16
C THR A 871 -36.92 -34.14 17.31
N GLU A 872 -36.43 -35.33 16.94
CA GLU A 872 -37.22 -36.33 16.24
C GLU A 872 -38.21 -36.97 17.22
N LEU A 873 -39.43 -37.23 16.75
CA LEU A 873 -40.39 -37.99 17.53
C LEU A 873 -40.07 -39.47 17.40
N GLU A 874 -39.65 -40.09 18.48
CA GLU A 874 -39.45 -41.53 18.51
C GLU A 874 -40.80 -42.24 18.58
N GLN A 875 -40.92 -43.39 17.91
CA GLN A 875 -42.07 -44.27 18.08
C GLN A 875 -42.19 -44.63 19.55
N SER A 876 -43.41 -44.57 20.09
CA SER A 876 -43.74 -44.74 21.52
C SER A 876 -43.52 -43.50 22.41
N SER A 877 -43.25 -42.33 21.84
CA SER A 877 -43.28 -41.07 22.60
C SER A 877 -44.71 -40.67 22.95
N ILE A 878 -44.95 -40.21 24.18
CA ILE A 878 -46.24 -39.64 24.60
C ILE A 878 -46.17 -38.12 24.45
N VAL A 879 -47.11 -37.54 23.69
CA VAL A 879 -47.17 -36.10 23.38
C VAL A 879 -48.50 -35.49 23.77
N ASP A 880 -48.48 -34.24 24.22
CA ASP A 880 -49.68 -33.44 24.39
C ASP A 880 -50.18 -32.97 23.01
N VAL A 881 -51.45 -33.25 22.72
CA VAL A 881 -52.10 -32.98 21.44
C VAL A 881 -53.34 -32.13 21.62
N LYS A 882 -53.68 -31.34 20.60
CA LYS A 882 -54.90 -30.56 20.48
C LYS A 882 -55.69 -30.96 19.25
N VAL A 883 -57.00 -31.11 19.37
CA VAL A 883 -57.88 -31.41 18.23
C VAL A 883 -58.04 -30.19 17.32
N VAL A 884 -57.51 -30.28 16.10
CA VAL A 884 -57.64 -29.23 15.08
C VAL A 884 -58.92 -29.43 14.27
N LYS A 885 -59.16 -30.67 13.84
CA LYS A 885 -60.27 -31.02 12.95
C LYS A 885 -60.69 -32.46 13.15
N ILE A 886 -61.99 -32.70 13.20
CA ILE A 886 -62.58 -34.04 13.23
C ILE A 886 -63.21 -34.30 11.87
N GLU A 887 -62.82 -35.40 11.24
CA GLU A 887 -63.46 -35.97 10.04
C GLU A 887 -64.05 -37.35 10.39
N LYS A 888 -64.85 -37.94 9.50
CA LYS A 888 -65.66 -39.14 9.82
C LYS A 888 -64.92 -40.28 10.54
N SER A 889 -63.68 -40.58 10.16
CA SER A 889 -62.89 -41.67 10.77
C SER A 889 -61.48 -41.25 11.21
N ILE A 890 -61.13 -39.98 11.07
CA ILE A 890 -59.78 -39.46 11.36
C ILE A 890 -59.89 -38.12 12.09
N VAL A 891 -59.10 -37.98 13.15
CA VAL A 891 -58.87 -36.72 13.87
C VAL A 891 -57.52 -36.17 13.46
N GLU A 892 -57.51 -34.93 12.99
CA GLU A 892 -56.29 -34.16 12.78
C GLU A 892 -55.93 -33.46 14.09
N LEU A 893 -54.76 -33.82 14.62
CA LEU A 893 -54.23 -33.36 15.89
C LEU A 893 -53.03 -32.45 15.63
N GLU A 894 -52.89 -31.41 16.43
CA GLU A 894 -51.71 -30.56 16.47
C GLU A 894 -50.99 -30.79 17.79
N PHE A 895 -49.70 -31.05 17.73
CA PHE A 895 -48.81 -31.17 18.90
C PHE A 895 -47.57 -30.29 18.68
N LEU A 896 -46.71 -30.21 19.70
CA LEU A 896 -45.43 -29.48 19.74
C LEU A 896 -45.06 -28.69 18.47
N ASN A 897 -45.10 -27.35 18.57
CA ASN A 897 -44.66 -26.42 17.53
C ASN A 897 -45.41 -26.50 16.19
N GLY A 898 -46.71 -26.82 16.21
CA GLY A 898 -47.58 -26.78 15.03
C GLY A 898 -47.43 -27.98 14.09
N ARG A 899 -46.74 -29.04 14.55
CA ARG A 899 -46.67 -30.31 13.85
C ARG A 899 -48.03 -31.00 13.91
N LYS A 900 -48.41 -31.62 12.80
CA LYS A 900 -49.71 -32.29 12.65
C LYS A 900 -49.57 -33.79 12.63
N GLY A 901 -50.46 -34.46 13.36
CA GLY A 901 -50.59 -35.91 13.38
C GLY A 901 -52.02 -36.32 13.13
N LYS A 902 -52.21 -37.60 12.87
CA LYS A 902 -53.54 -38.17 12.64
C LYS A 902 -53.83 -39.28 13.63
N MET A 903 -55.06 -39.32 14.12
CA MET A 903 -55.56 -40.41 14.95
C MET A 903 -56.79 -41.01 14.28
N HIS A 904 -56.79 -42.32 14.07
CA HIS A 904 -57.95 -43.03 13.53
C HIS A 904 -59.00 -43.25 14.62
N ILE A 905 -60.27 -43.37 14.26
CA ILE A 905 -61.38 -43.59 15.22
C ILE A 905 -61.13 -44.78 16.17
N SER A 906 -60.47 -45.84 15.67
CA SER A 906 -60.11 -47.02 16.47
C SER A 906 -59.07 -46.76 17.56
N GLU A 907 -58.40 -45.61 17.56
CA GLU A 907 -57.34 -45.25 18.51
C GLU A 907 -57.80 -44.18 19.53
N VAL A 908 -59.09 -43.82 19.53
CA VAL A 908 -59.68 -42.78 20.41
C VAL A 908 -59.99 -43.29 21.81
N ALA A 909 -60.56 -44.49 21.91
CA ALA A 909 -61.00 -45.13 23.15
C ALA A 909 -60.90 -46.66 23.08
N ASN A 910 -60.98 -47.34 24.24
CA ASN A 910 -60.92 -48.81 24.34
C ASN A 910 -62.31 -49.48 24.22
N GLU A 911 -63.35 -48.72 23.88
CA GLU A 911 -64.72 -49.17 23.65
C GLU A 911 -65.17 -48.84 22.21
N HIS A 912 -66.20 -49.52 21.72
CA HIS A 912 -66.77 -49.20 20.40
C HIS A 912 -67.47 -47.84 20.47
N ILE A 913 -67.09 -46.95 19.56
CA ILE A 913 -67.66 -45.60 19.46
C ILE A 913 -68.31 -45.42 18.09
N ASP A 914 -69.56 -44.96 18.07
CA ASP A 914 -70.32 -44.74 16.82
C ASP A 914 -69.82 -43.50 16.07
N SER A 915 -69.27 -42.50 16.78
CA SER A 915 -68.66 -41.31 16.20
C SER A 915 -67.60 -40.71 17.12
N ILE A 916 -66.59 -40.06 16.54
CA ILE A 916 -65.51 -39.40 17.29
C ILE A 916 -66.06 -38.25 18.15
N GLU A 917 -67.07 -37.54 17.64
CA GLU A 917 -67.69 -36.38 18.30
C GLU A 917 -68.37 -36.72 19.63
N SER A 918 -68.60 -38.00 19.91
CA SER A 918 -69.13 -38.46 21.20
C SER A 918 -68.11 -38.34 22.34
N ILE A 919 -66.80 -38.37 22.02
CA ILE A 919 -65.71 -38.35 23.00
C ILE A 919 -64.85 -37.08 22.91
N LEU A 920 -64.61 -36.59 21.69
CA LEU A 920 -63.71 -35.45 21.45
C LEU A 920 -64.44 -34.32 20.73
N LYS A 921 -64.17 -33.09 21.16
CA LYS A 921 -64.59 -31.86 20.51
C LYS A 921 -63.40 -31.14 19.89
N GLN A 922 -63.68 -30.33 18.87
CA GLN A 922 -62.66 -29.48 18.29
C GLN A 922 -62.11 -28.52 19.36
N GLY A 923 -60.79 -28.47 19.50
CA GLY A 923 -60.10 -27.69 20.52
C GLY A 923 -59.71 -28.45 21.79
N ASP A 924 -60.20 -29.69 22.00
CA ASP A 924 -59.84 -30.50 23.17
C ASP A 924 -58.35 -30.84 23.19
N THR A 925 -57.78 -30.89 24.39
CA THR A 925 -56.36 -31.21 24.65
C THR A 925 -56.22 -32.46 25.49
N PHE A 926 -55.35 -33.39 25.10
CA PHE A 926 -55.12 -34.66 25.81
C PHE A 926 -53.73 -35.26 25.48
N LYS A 927 -53.32 -36.33 26.17
CA LYS A 927 -52.05 -37.03 25.89
C LYS A 927 -52.24 -38.18 24.91
N ALA A 928 -51.37 -38.29 23.91
CA ALA A 928 -51.44 -39.34 22.90
C ALA A 928 -50.07 -39.96 22.63
N LEU A 929 -50.05 -41.27 22.39
CA LEU A 929 -48.86 -42.04 22.05
C LEU A 929 -48.62 -42.00 20.54
N VAL A 930 -47.37 -41.74 20.11
CA VAL A 930 -46.96 -41.95 18.71
C VAL A 930 -46.83 -43.44 18.44
N ILE A 931 -47.77 -44.02 17.69
CA ILE A 931 -47.81 -45.47 17.44
C ILE A 931 -47.03 -45.90 16.20
N ASP A 932 -46.98 -45.05 15.16
CA ASP A 932 -46.40 -45.37 13.85
C ASP A 932 -46.27 -44.09 12.99
N PHE A 933 -45.61 -44.16 11.83
CA PHE A 933 -45.51 -43.06 10.86
C PHE A 933 -46.08 -43.46 9.49
N GLU A 934 -46.91 -42.61 8.88
CA GLU A 934 -47.39 -42.84 7.50
C GLU A 934 -46.28 -42.65 6.45
N LYS A 935 -46.48 -43.20 5.25
CA LYS A 935 -45.63 -42.92 4.07
C LYS A 935 -45.66 -41.43 3.76
N GLY A 936 -44.64 -40.70 4.21
CA GLY A 936 -44.56 -39.24 4.16
C GLY A 936 -44.21 -38.57 5.51
N GLY A 937 -44.06 -39.33 6.60
CA GLY A 937 -43.56 -38.84 7.89
C GLY A 937 -44.61 -38.22 8.81
N CYS A 938 -45.91 -38.33 8.51
CA CYS A 938 -46.98 -37.87 9.40
C CYS A 938 -47.19 -38.91 10.52
N PRO A 939 -47.08 -38.54 11.81
CA PRO A 939 -47.23 -39.47 12.91
C PRO A 939 -48.69 -39.89 13.10
N LYS A 940 -48.88 -41.19 13.29
CA LYS A 940 -50.12 -41.78 13.79
C LYS A 940 -50.11 -41.76 15.30
N LEU A 941 -51.20 -41.26 15.88
CA LEU A 941 -51.34 -41.04 17.30
C LEU A 941 -52.44 -41.94 17.88
N SER A 942 -52.30 -42.29 19.15
CA SER A 942 -53.30 -43.08 19.89
C SER A 942 -53.57 -42.48 21.26
N ARG A 943 -54.83 -42.14 21.52
CA ARG A 943 -55.30 -41.68 22.82
C ARG A 943 -55.58 -42.86 23.75
N ARG A 944 -56.10 -43.96 23.21
CA ARG A 944 -56.51 -45.14 23.99
C ARG A 944 -55.35 -45.90 24.65
N ARG A 945 -54.12 -45.70 24.16
CA ARG A 945 -52.90 -46.31 24.67
C ARG A 945 -52.17 -45.46 25.71
N VAL A 946 -52.81 -44.40 26.19
CA VAL A 946 -52.28 -43.50 27.21
C VAL A 946 -53.35 -43.33 28.27
N ASP A 947 -52.99 -43.60 29.52
CA ASP A 947 -53.81 -43.25 30.65
C ASP A 947 -53.84 -41.72 30.77
N GLN A 948 -55.05 -41.15 30.72
CA GLN A 948 -55.23 -39.70 30.69
C GLN A 948 -55.10 -39.05 32.06
N GLU A 949 -55.13 -39.82 33.15
CA GLU A 949 -54.93 -39.34 34.52
C GLU A 949 -53.43 -39.37 34.91
N THR A 950 -52.73 -40.44 34.56
CA THR A 950 -51.31 -40.62 34.93
C THR A 950 -50.33 -40.17 33.83
N GLY A 951 -50.78 -40.14 32.57
CA GLY A 951 -49.96 -39.80 31.42
C GLY A 951 -48.99 -40.91 30.98
N GLU A 952 -49.10 -42.11 31.56
CA GLU A 952 -48.24 -43.25 31.25
C GLU A 952 -48.81 -44.12 30.12
N PHE A 953 -47.94 -44.93 29.52
CA PHE A 953 -48.34 -45.90 28.51
C PHE A 953 -49.28 -46.94 29.12
N PHE A 954 -50.43 -47.13 28.47
CA PHE A 954 -51.46 -48.05 28.90
C PHE A 954 -51.76 -49.05 27.78
N GLU A 955 -51.48 -50.34 28.01
CA GLU A 955 -51.79 -51.41 27.07
C GLU A 955 -53.06 -52.14 27.53
N GLY A 956 -54.22 -51.57 27.19
CA GLY A 956 -55.52 -52.22 27.42
C GLY A 956 -55.82 -53.31 26.39
N GLU A 957 -56.48 -54.40 26.80
CA GLU A 957 -56.91 -55.48 25.90
C GLU A 957 -57.82 -54.96 24.77
N LEU A 958 -57.56 -55.41 23.54
CA LEU A 958 -58.34 -55.06 22.35
C LEU A 958 -59.78 -55.58 22.48
N TYR A 959 -60.78 -54.71 22.30
CA TYR A 959 -62.17 -55.13 22.09
C TYR A 959 -62.27 -56.01 20.83
N ASN A 960 -62.45 -57.32 21.01
CA ASN A 960 -62.74 -58.28 19.95
C ASN A 960 -64.26 -58.47 19.85
N GLU A 961 -64.85 -58.17 18.69
CA GLU A 961 -66.23 -58.58 18.39
C GLU A 961 -66.31 -60.11 18.24
N GLU A 962 -67.00 -60.78 19.18
CA GLU A 962 -67.42 -62.17 19.02
C GLU A 962 -68.44 -62.29 17.87
N ARG A 963 -68.05 -62.95 16.77
CA ARG A 963 -68.98 -63.43 15.74
C ARG A 963 -69.89 -64.50 16.35
N LYS A 964 -71.21 -64.24 16.40
CA LYS A 964 -72.22 -65.25 16.72
C LYS A 964 -72.70 -65.98 15.46
N ASP A 965 -72.41 -67.28 15.43
CA ASP A 965 -73.02 -68.26 14.54
C ASP A 965 -74.53 -68.37 14.77
N GLY A 966 -75.31 -68.43 13.69
CA GLY A 966 -76.77 -68.60 13.71
C GLY A 966 -77.20 -70.08 13.73
N PRO A 967 -78.45 -70.39 14.15
CA PRO A 967 -78.96 -71.75 14.12
C PRO A 967 -79.66 -72.10 12.80
N ASN A 968 -79.42 -73.34 12.36
CA ASN A 968 -80.07 -74.04 11.26
C ASN A 968 -81.58 -74.17 11.44
N ASP A 969 -82.33 -74.03 10.34
CA ASP A 969 -83.41 -74.96 10.04
C ASP A 969 -83.53 -75.24 8.53
N ARG A 970 -83.93 -76.47 8.20
CA ARG A 970 -83.68 -77.19 6.94
C ARG A 970 -84.79 -77.09 5.88
N ASP A 971 -84.34 -77.31 4.64
CA ASP A 971 -84.94 -78.05 3.51
C ASP A 971 -85.72 -77.36 2.36
N ASN A 972 -85.13 -77.58 1.16
CA ASN A 972 -85.68 -77.89 -0.17
C ASN A 972 -86.23 -76.79 -1.11
N TYR A 973 -85.54 -76.50 -2.22
CA TYR A 973 -85.80 -77.11 -3.56
C TYR A 973 -84.88 -76.54 -4.68
N TYR A 974 -84.26 -77.46 -5.43
CA TYR A 974 -83.80 -77.43 -6.84
C TYR A 974 -83.49 -76.13 -7.62
N ASN A 975 -82.32 -76.18 -8.29
CA ASN A 975 -82.06 -76.11 -9.75
C ASN A 975 -80.97 -75.12 -10.21
N ASN A 976 -79.93 -75.69 -10.87
CA ASN A 976 -79.35 -75.33 -12.17
C ASN A 976 -79.11 -73.83 -12.51
N SER A 977 -78.04 -73.38 -13.18
CA SER A 977 -76.90 -73.98 -13.87
C SER A 977 -76.27 -72.87 -14.76
N PHE A 978 -74.99 -73.00 -15.14
CA PHE A 978 -74.38 -72.44 -16.37
C PHE A 978 -74.21 -70.90 -16.47
N ASN A 979 -73.20 -70.28 -17.10
CA ASN A 979 -71.97 -70.68 -17.80
C ASN A 979 -71.12 -69.40 -18.06
N ARG A 980 -69.80 -69.55 -18.22
CA ARG A 980 -68.89 -68.98 -19.27
C ARG A 980 -69.21 -67.57 -19.86
N LYS A 981 -68.27 -66.64 -20.07
CA LYS A 981 -66.89 -66.71 -20.64
C LYS A 981 -66.27 -65.26 -20.64
N PRO A 982 -64.98 -65.09 -20.98
CA PRO A 982 -64.23 -63.81 -20.91
C PRO A 982 -63.89 -63.19 -22.28
N GLY A 983 -63.45 -61.92 -22.29
CA GLY A 983 -62.57 -61.36 -23.34
C GLY A 983 -62.83 -59.90 -23.80
N GLY A 984 -61.74 -59.17 -24.08
CA GLY A 984 -61.62 -58.37 -25.32
C GLY A 984 -61.72 -56.83 -25.29
N SER A 985 -60.55 -56.18 -25.39
CA SER A 985 -60.13 -54.96 -26.14
C SER A 985 -61.13 -54.01 -26.86
N TYR A 986 -60.75 -52.71 -26.87
CA TYR A 986 -60.74 -51.72 -27.99
C TYR A 986 -61.49 -50.36 -27.83
N HIS A 987 -60.80 -49.31 -28.33
CA HIS A 987 -61.28 -48.08 -29.02
C HIS A 987 -61.31 -46.68 -28.33
N LYS A 988 -60.23 -45.91 -28.59
CA LYS A 988 -60.09 -44.57 -29.22
C LYS A 988 -61.26 -43.54 -29.30
N LYS A 989 -60.83 -42.28 -29.07
CA LYS A 989 -61.15 -40.95 -29.71
C LYS A 989 -62.33 -40.11 -29.14
N PRO A 990 -62.42 -38.77 -29.40
CA PRO A 990 -61.38 -37.74 -29.67
C PRO A 990 -61.63 -36.30 -29.11
N SER A 991 -60.57 -35.47 -29.22
CA SER A 991 -60.42 -34.00 -29.35
C SER A 991 -61.62 -33.05 -29.63
N ARG A 992 -61.63 -31.81 -29.07
CA ARG A 992 -61.16 -30.52 -29.70
C ARG A 992 -61.54 -29.24 -28.88
N PRO A 993 -60.97 -28.05 -29.23
CA PRO A 993 -60.80 -26.83 -28.40
C PRO A 993 -61.51 -25.55 -28.94
N ARG A 994 -61.34 -24.38 -28.28
CA ARG A 994 -61.23 -22.98 -28.84
C ARG A 994 -61.26 -21.93 -27.70
N SER A 995 -60.27 -21.04 -27.53
CA SER A 995 -59.97 -19.75 -28.18
C SER A 995 -60.85 -18.56 -27.75
N GLY A 996 -60.24 -17.41 -27.39
CA GLY A 996 -60.94 -16.12 -27.34
C GLY A 996 -60.17 -14.95 -26.70
N PHE A 997 -59.78 -13.98 -27.53
CA PHE A 997 -59.16 -12.67 -27.25
C PHE A 997 -59.96 -11.73 -26.33
N SER A 998 -59.31 -10.76 -25.67
CA SER A 998 -59.44 -9.32 -25.93
C SER A 998 -58.67 -8.45 -24.91
N ASN A 999 -58.70 -7.14 -25.11
CA ASN A 999 -57.61 -6.17 -24.98
C ASN A 999 -58.12 -4.90 -24.25
N ARG A 1000 -57.19 -4.08 -23.72
CA ARG A 1000 -57.33 -2.66 -23.28
C ARG A 1000 -57.99 -2.34 -21.92
N ASN A 1001 -57.23 -1.67 -21.04
CA ASN A 1001 -57.41 -0.22 -20.82
C ASN A 1001 -56.24 0.44 -20.05
N ARG A 1002 -56.03 1.72 -20.39
CA ARG A 1002 -55.04 2.70 -19.87
C ARG A 1002 -55.71 3.55 -18.77
N PRO A 1003 -54.96 4.37 -18.00
CA PRO A 1003 -54.92 5.79 -18.37
C PRO A 1003 -53.53 6.47 -18.21
N LYS A 1004 -53.39 7.59 -18.94
CA LYS A 1004 -52.35 8.64 -18.83
C LYS A 1004 -53.01 9.92 -18.30
N PHE A 1005 -52.29 10.73 -17.52
CA PHE A 1005 -52.23 12.22 -17.46
C PHE A 1005 -51.16 12.54 -16.39
N GLY A 1006 -50.25 13.50 -16.45
CA GLY A 1006 -49.90 14.57 -17.38
C GLY A 1006 -48.74 15.39 -16.77
N ASN A 1007 -47.90 16.00 -17.62
CA ASN A 1007 -46.73 16.83 -17.30
C ASN A 1007 -47.09 18.20 -16.70
N ASN A 1008 -46.16 18.83 -15.95
CA ASN A 1008 -45.44 20.04 -16.41
C ASN A 1008 -44.39 20.58 -15.41
N ASP A 1009 -43.22 20.91 -15.97
CA ASP A 1009 -42.31 22.04 -15.74
C ASP A 1009 -41.97 22.55 -14.33
N SER A 1010 -40.67 22.53 -13.99
CA SER A 1010 -39.88 23.77 -13.89
C SER A 1010 -38.41 23.51 -13.55
N SER A 1011 -37.55 24.28 -14.22
CA SER A 1011 -36.11 24.42 -14.07
C SER A 1011 -35.72 25.37 -12.92
N SER A 1012 -34.64 25.05 -12.18
CA SER A 1012 -33.63 25.94 -11.56
C SER A 1012 -32.82 25.06 -10.60
N GLY A 1013 -31.49 25.09 -10.49
CA GLY A 1013 -30.59 26.25 -10.44
C GLY A 1013 -30.17 26.44 -8.97
N PHE A 1014 -28.92 26.10 -8.66
CA PHE A 1014 -28.17 26.39 -7.41
C PHE A 1014 -28.70 25.80 -6.08
N TYR A 1015 -27.96 24.85 -5.50
CA TYR A 1015 -26.96 25.06 -4.44
C TYR A 1015 -26.11 23.80 -4.27
#